data_AF-A0A9D7D4R9-F1
#
_entry.id   AF-A0A9D7D4R9-F1
#
_cell.length_a   1.000
_cell.length_b   1.000
_cell.length_c   1.000
_cell.angle_alpha   90.00
_cell.angle_beta   90.00
_cell.angle_gamma   90.00
#
_symmetry.space_group_name_H-M   'P 1'
#
loop_
_entity.id
_entity.type
_entity.pdbx_description
1 polymer ?
#
loop_
_entity_poly.entity_id
_entity_poly.type
_entity_poly.pdbx_seq_one_letter_code
_entity_poly.pdbx_strand_id
1 'polypeptide(L)'
;MSRALVATSLLSLLFACGSYEQGGGGGSWTSPDGTTGPAPTSAPGKPPPASPSDLAADPIVGLWSVEGTDARGEFVGEVDVRPDKGGYRFIRSVRYPKSTVEDGRELHWLFRGTLSKAGAALTLSSSLKRMDFITRRGTFKRTAQDGPLALTGSLTLETGGELRGTISGAGLSLSERWTGRKALPATPIFIDERVTLPAHAPPDATTKQTNFNLYANYHTLDVVKPFVSRPEFQAAVHGNVLDMTDFAFYRANKNALRVYDKVIDDISLAEARVRADSYRWTLAEKAERYEADIDARFVDPDVGMIPHGGPIGAPYTGQWESGDGSLWTAVYLASQYFHFKVNGDAKAKDRVLLTLDALLKLQEITGGDWAHFARTLRKPKGPGAGWHAGTGAYANLEWLEGGNNDMIKGLFYGYLLGWSMFCEGGKTGHDALCARIRTNTKHLADDVVLGGSNALASQQTNKHIANWMYAVMTGDLSYKAQAEGTWALLKLSLPATAVFYSQGIVDWSGTHLTFVGDTINMLLAERMNLGGDATSVYRAHIDASHKNLEKQRFPTWHLLKAAMGTGAGPSSPFIKDGVSRLLEAQYPKVSYTIDRRLSPDFCMSPYPSVPWKGDWMKYPEENRTQALNLYPLFETGPGINYWMTGGEYLNSEGYENPGGDFLHLYWFARHYGLIGPSE
;
A
#
# COMPACT_ATOMS: atom_id res chain seq x y z
N MET A 1 12.78 -7.96 -43.69
CA MET A 1 11.46 -8.47 -43.27
C MET A 1 11.43 -9.05 -41.84
N SER A 2 12.46 -8.88 -41.01
CA SER A 2 12.60 -9.49 -39.68
C SER A 2 12.63 -8.48 -38.50
N ARG A 3 12.04 -7.30 -38.65
CA ARG A 3 11.97 -6.26 -37.59
C ARG A 3 10.58 -6.04 -36.99
N ALA A 4 9.54 -6.64 -37.57
CA ALA A 4 8.15 -6.53 -37.08
C ALA A 4 7.79 -7.60 -36.02
N LEU A 5 8.49 -8.73 -35.95
CA LEU A 5 8.09 -9.82 -35.05
C LEU A 5 8.28 -9.51 -33.56
N VAL A 6 9.34 -8.80 -33.15
CA VAL A 6 9.64 -8.58 -31.71
C VAL A 6 8.69 -7.56 -31.05
N ALA A 7 8.29 -6.52 -31.78
CA ALA A 7 7.28 -5.56 -31.31
C ALA A 7 5.88 -6.19 -31.29
N THR A 8 5.59 -7.08 -32.23
CA THR A 8 4.33 -7.84 -32.26
C THR A 8 4.33 -8.91 -31.17
N SER A 9 5.46 -9.52 -30.78
CA SER A 9 5.50 -10.48 -29.69
C SER A 9 5.24 -9.84 -28.32
N LEU A 10 5.75 -8.64 -28.03
CA LEU A 10 5.40 -7.94 -26.78
C LEU A 10 3.93 -7.48 -26.74
N LEU A 11 3.37 -7.01 -27.87
CA LEU A 11 1.95 -6.65 -27.93
C LEU A 11 1.02 -7.88 -27.96
N SER A 12 1.41 -8.97 -28.62
CA SER A 12 0.63 -10.21 -28.69
C SER A 12 0.70 -11.01 -27.39
N LEU A 13 1.82 -10.96 -26.66
CA LEU A 13 1.93 -11.52 -25.30
C LEU A 13 1.00 -10.82 -24.30
N LEU A 14 0.62 -9.57 -24.56
CA LEU A 14 -0.26 -8.78 -23.70
C LEU A 14 -1.74 -8.88 -24.08
N PHE A 15 -2.06 -9.16 -25.35
CA PHE A 15 -3.42 -9.58 -25.75
C PHE A 15 -3.70 -11.06 -25.49
N ALA A 16 -2.65 -11.86 -25.26
CA ALA A 16 -2.71 -13.30 -24.99
C ALA A 16 -2.14 -13.67 -23.62
N CYS A 17 -2.76 -13.17 -22.54
CA CYS A 17 -3.02 -14.06 -21.40
C CYS A 17 -4.05 -15.11 -21.87
N GLY A 18 -3.57 -16.06 -22.69
CA GLY A 18 -4.37 -16.98 -23.48
C GLY A 18 -3.59 -17.52 -24.68
N SER A 19 -2.78 -18.56 -24.45
CA SER A 19 -2.07 -19.45 -25.38
C SER A 19 -0.80 -18.95 -26.09
N TYR A 20 0.32 -19.66 -25.88
CA TYR A 20 1.46 -19.69 -26.81
C TYR A 20 2.10 -21.09 -26.85
N GLU A 21 2.44 -21.54 -28.06
CA GLU A 21 3.13 -22.79 -28.38
C GLU A 21 4.65 -22.72 -28.17
N GLN A 22 5.24 -23.91 -28.02
CA GLN A 22 6.60 -24.21 -27.59
C GLN A 22 7.74 -23.66 -28.46
N GLY A 23 8.86 -23.36 -27.78
CA GLY A 23 10.21 -23.34 -28.33
C GLY A 23 11.22 -23.56 -27.20
N GLY A 24 11.64 -24.82 -27.00
CA GLY A 24 12.53 -25.24 -25.93
C GLY A 24 13.99 -24.81 -26.13
N GLY A 25 14.62 -24.41 -25.03
CA GLY A 25 16.06 -24.15 -24.92
C GLY A 25 16.45 -24.14 -23.46
N GLY A 26 16.71 -25.32 -22.89
CA GLY A 26 17.12 -25.49 -21.50
C GLY A 26 18.52 -24.91 -21.24
N GLY A 27 18.57 -23.84 -20.44
CA GLY A 27 19.79 -23.31 -19.84
C GLY A 27 19.69 -23.42 -18.33
N SER A 28 20.48 -24.31 -17.74
CA SER A 28 20.69 -24.43 -16.30
C SER A 28 21.30 -23.14 -15.74
N TRP A 29 20.50 -22.35 -15.01
CA TRP A 29 21.00 -21.23 -14.22
C TRP A 29 21.16 -21.67 -12.76
N THR A 30 22.41 -21.78 -12.32
CA THR A 30 22.77 -21.88 -10.92
C THR A 30 22.57 -20.51 -10.27
N SER A 31 21.76 -20.45 -9.21
CA SER A 31 21.52 -19.26 -8.40
C SER A 31 22.82 -18.70 -7.83
N PRO A 32 23.08 -17.38 -7.90
CA PRO A 32 24.09 -16.75 -7.06
C PRO A 32 23.54 -16.56 -5.64
N ASP A 33 24.42 -16.79 -4.67
CA ASP A 33 24.17 -16.75 -3.23
C ASP A 33 23.42 -15.50 -2.76
N GLY A 34 22.41 -15.75 -1.92
CA GLY A 34 21.62 -14.73 -1.24
C GLY A 34 22.48 -13.94 -0.27
N THR A 35 22.70 -12.67 -0.58
CA THR A 35 23.15 -11.68 0.40
C THR A 35 21.96 -11.30 1.26
N THR A 36 21.96 -11.83 2.48
CA THR A 36 21.03 -11.47 3.55
C THR A 36 21.30 -10.02 3.95
N GLY A 37 20.35 -9.13 3.65
CA GLY A 37 20.32 -7.81 4.28
C GLY A 37 20.18 -7.96 5.81
N PRO A 38 20.77 -7.07 6.61
CA PRO A 38 20.81 -7.23 8.06
C PRO A 38 19.39 -7.16 8.65
N ALA A 39 19.08 -8.14 9.51
CA ALA A 39 17.89 -8.12 10.37
C ALA A 39 17.94 -6.90 11.31
N PRO A 40 16.80 -6.33 11.73
CA PRO A 40 16.80 -5.33 12.80
C PRO A 40 17.13 -6.07 14.08
N THR A 41 18.26 -5.72 14.68
CA THR A 41 18.65 -6.25 15.98
C THR A 41 17.60 -5.88 17.02
N SER A 42 17.31 -6.84 17.91
CA SER A 42 16.57 -6.63 19.15
C SER A 42 17.03 -5.36 19.87
N ALA A 43 16.08 -4.72 20.56
CA ALA A 43 16.33 -3.51 21.35
C ALA A 43 17.62 -3.68 22.17
N PRO A 44 18.63 -2.80 21.99
CA PRO A 44 19.91 -2.96 22.65
C PRO A 44 19.71 -2.89 24.16
N GLY A 45 20.24 -3.88 24.87
CA GLY A 45 20.37 -3.82 26.33
C GLY A 45 21.03 -2.49 26.70
N LYS A 46 20.47 -1.82 27.71
CA LYS A 46 20.92 -0.51 28.18
C LYS A 46 22.45 -0.54 28.39
N PRO A 47 23.26 0.18 27.61
CA PRO A 47 24.70 0.19 27.78
C PRO A 47 25.05 0.66 29.19
N PRO A 48 26.15 0.17 29.80
CA PRO A 48 26.66 0.77 31.01
C PRO A 48 26.90 2.27 30.79
N PRO A 49 26.62 3.13 31.79
CA PRO A 49 26.86 4.56 31.67
C PRO A 49 28.32 4.81 31.30
N ALA A 50 28.55 5.61 30.26
CA ALA A 50 29.90 5.98 29.81
C ALA A 50 30.68 6.66 30.95
N SER A 51 31.96 6.32 31.08
CA SER A 51 32.83 6.95 32.07
C SER A 51 33.19 8.37 31.62
N PRO A 52 33.40 9.33 32.55
CA PRO A 52 33.81 10.70 32.21
C PRO A 52 35.10 10.82 31.37
N SER A 53 35.90 9.75 31.30
CA SER A 53 37.11 9.64 30.46
C SER A 53 36.84 9.53 28.96
N ASP A 54 35.59 9.35 28.54
CA ASP A 54 35.23 9.01 27.15
C ASP A 54 34.89 10.25 26.29
N LEU A 55 35.11 11.46 26.83
CA LEU A 55 34.94 12.70 26.06
C LEU A 55 36.03 12.84 25.00
N ALA A 56 35.63 13.18 23.78
CA ALA A 56 36.57 13.45 22.70
C ALA A 56 37.52 14.62 23.04
N ALA A 57 38.75 14.57 22.52
CA ALA A 57 39.75 15.61 22.76
C ALA A 57 39.32 17.00 22.25
N ASP A 58 38.55 17.07 21.17
CA ASP A 58 38.03 18.34 20.67
C ASP A 58 36.85 18.83 21.53
N PRO A 59 36.91 20.03 22.13
CA PRO A 59 35.90 20.52 23.05
C PRO A 59 34.49 20.61 22.47
N ILE A 60 34.33 20.60 21.14
CA ILE A 60 33.00 20.71 20.50
C ILE A 60 32.33 19.37 20.23
N VAL A 61 33.11 18.27 20.14
CA VAL A 61 32.60 16.94 19.76
C VAL A 61 31.92 16.30 20.96
N GLY A 62 30.63 16.02 20.89
CA GLY A 62 29.89 15.52 22.03
C GLY A 62 28.39 15.55 21.81
N LEU A 63 27.67 14.98 22.76
CA LEU A 63 26.24 15.17 22.90
C LEU A 63 25.99 16.35 23.85
N TRP A 64 25.31 17.37 23.37
CA TRP A 64 25.04 18.60 24.11
C TRP A 64 23.57 18.68 24.48
N SER A 65 23.27 19.24 25.66
CA SER A 65 21.93 19.73 25.96
C SER A 65 21.78 21.12 25.33
N VAL A 66 20.68 21.38 24.62
CA VAL A 66 20.41 22.68 24.02
C VAL A 66 19.12 23.28 24.57
N GLU A 67 19.17 24.57 24.88
CA GLU A 67 18.00 25.40 25.19
C GLU A 67 18.05 26.68 24.35
N GLY A 68 16.89 27.27 24.10
CA GLY A 68 16.83 28.49 23.31
C GLY A 68 15.42 28.99 23.07
N THR A 69 15.32 30.00 22.22
CA THR A 69 14.06 30.67 21.88
C THR A 69 14.00 31.02 20.41
N ASP A 70 12.82 30.92 19.83
CA ASP A 70 12.48 31.51 18.53
C ASP A 70 11.04 32.07 18.54
N ALA A 71 10.52 32.45 17.37
CA ALA A 71 9.17 33.01 17.23
C ALA A 71 8.04 32.10 17.75
N ARG A 72 8.29 30.79 17.92
CA ARG A 72 7.33 29.80 18.44
C ARG A 72 7.45 29.60 19.95
N GLY A 73 8.44 30.22 20.59
CA GLY A 73 8.67 30.15 22.04
C GLY A 73 9.98 29.45 22.42
N GLU A 74 10.04 29.05 23.69
CA GLU A 74 11.17 28.31 24.26
C GLU A 74 11.22 26.87 23.74
N PHE A 75 12.43 26.39 23.46
CA PHE A 75 12.69 25.00 23.12
C PHE A 75 13.83 24.42 23.95
N VAL A 76 13.80 23.10 24.09
CA VAL A 76 14.84 22.32 24.75
C VAL A 76 15.11 21.04 23.97
N GLY A 77 16.32 20.50 24.04
CA GLY A 77 16.65 19.27 23.35
C GLY A 77 18.12 18.90 23.41
N GLU A 78 18.59 18.26 22.35
CA GLU A 78 19.96 17.79 22.25
C GLU A 78 20.61 18.14 20.90
N VAL A 79 21.94 18.30 20.91
CA VAL A 79 22.77 18.42 19.71
C VAL A 79 23.87 17.38 19.74
N ASP A 80 23.87 16.49 18.75
CA ASP A 80 24.93 15.49 18.52
C ASP A 80 25.93 16.08 17.51
N VAL A 81 27.17 16.33 17.95
CA VAL A 81 28.25 16.88 17.10
C VAL A 81 29.33 15.84 16.89
N ARG A 82 29.59 15.48 15.62
CA ARG A 82 30.59 14.47 15.21
C ARG A 82 31.60 15.05 14.23
N PRO A 83 32.86 14.61 14.27
CA PRO A 83 33.82 14.92 13.20
C PRO A 83 33.30 14.45 11.83
N ASP A 84 33.54 15.25 10.79
CA ASP A 84 33.24 14.89 9.40
C ASP A 84 34.14 15.66 8.42
N LYS A 85 34.74 14.97 7.45
CA LYS A 85 35.59 15.49 6.35
C LYS A 85 36.14 16.92 6.52
N GLY A 86 37.09 17.12 7.43
CA GLY A 86 37.78 18.42 7.61
C GLY A 86 36.98 19.48 8.41
N GLY A 87 35.87 19.09 9.02
CA GLY A 87 35.04 19.88 9.93
C GLY A 87 34.19 18.98 10.80
N TYR A 88 32.92 19.33 10.96
CA TYR A 88 31.98 18.56 11.79
C TYR A 88 30.60 18.51 11.12
N ARG A 89 29.85 17.48 11.48
CA ARG A 89 28.41 17.39 11.23
C ARG A 89 27.68 17.49 12.57
N PHE A 90 26.49 18.06 12.54
CA PHE A 90 25.63 18.10 13.71
C PHE A 90 24.22 17.59 13.39
N ILE A 91 23.57 17.05 14.41
CA ILE A 91 22.15 16.75 14.43
C ILE A 91 21.57 17.52 15.60
N ARG A 92 20.62 18.41 15.34
CA ARG A 92 19.89 19.15 16.37
C ARG A 92 18.47 18.60 16.46
N SER A 93 18.04 18.18 17.65
CA SER A 93 16.69 17.68 17.90
C SER A 93 16.12 18.36 19.13
N VAL A 94 15.10 19.20 18.94
CA VAL A 94 14.45 19.96 20.02
C VAL A 94 12.95 19.69 20.07
N ARG A 95 12.36 19.96 21.23
CA ARG A 95 10.92 20.04 21.45
C ARG A 95 10.56 21.42 21.99
N TYR A 96 9.33 21.85 21.75
CA TYR A 96 8.77 23.12 22.25
C TYR A 96 7.76 22.81 23.36
N PRO A 97 8.15 22.87 24.65
CA PRO A 97 7.29 22.37 25.74
C PRO A 97 5.97 23.12 25.91
N LYS A 98 5.88 24.35 25.40
CA LYS A 98 4.70 25.23 25.50
C LYS A 98 3.96 25.39 24.17
N SER A 99 4.42 24.74 23.10
CA SER A 99 3.87 24.94 21.77
C SER A 99 3.28 23.64 21.26
N THR A 100 1.99 23.67 20.98
CA THR A 100 1.25 22.55 20.39
C THR A 100 0.91 22.85 18.94
N VAL A 101 0.81 21.80 18.13
CA VAL A 101 0.48 21.85 16.70
C VAL A 101 -0.61 20.85 16.37
N GLU A 102 -1.33 21.08 15.27
CA GLU A 102 -2.45 20.24 14.84
C GLU A 102 -3.50 20.05 15.95
N ASP A 103 -3.84 18.81 16.24
CA ASP A 103 -4.73 18.28 17.27
C ASP A 103 -4.11 18.28 18.68
N GLY A 104 -3.34 19.32 19.02
CA GLY A 104 -2.73 19.47 20.35
C GLY A 104 -1.45 18.67 20.57
N ARG A 105 -0.78 18.23 19.49
CA ARG A 105 0.46 17.45 19.55
C ARG A 105 1.66 18.31 19.93
N GLU A 106 2.63 17.69 20.60
CA GLU A 106 3.90 18.33 20.96
C GLU A 106 4.74 18.59 19.70
N LEU A 107 5.19 19.83 19.52
CA LEU A 107 6.05 20.17 18.39
C LEU A 107 7.50 19.74 18.66
N HIS A 108 8.02 18.86 17.80
CA HIS A 108 9.43 18.53 17.72
C HIS A 108 10.02 19.03 16.41
N TRP A 109 11.25 19.54 16.47
CA TRP A 109 11.96 20.01 15.30
C TRP A 109 13.37 19.47 15.26
N LEU A 110 13.68 18.80 14.16
CA LEU A 110 14.97 18.21 13.91
C LEU A 110 15.56 18.77 12.63
N PHE A 111 16.84 19.12 12.65
CA PHE A 111 17.57 19.35 11.42
C PHE A 111 19.04 19.03 11.55
N ARG A 112 19.64 18.70 10.41
CA ARG A 112 21.04 18.32 10.27
C ARG A 112 21.83 19.39 9.51
N GLY A 113 23.13 19.42 9.72
CA GLY A 113 23.99 20.32 8.96
C GLY A 113 25.48 20.11 9.27
N THR A 114 26.27 21.10 8.90
CA THR A 114 27.72 21.12 9.13
C THR A 114 28.12 22.26 10.06
N LEU A 115 29.24 22.05 10.75
CA LEU A 115 29.93 23.09 11.51
C LEU A 115 31.36 23.24 10.98
N SER A 116 31.86 24.46 10.96
CA SER A 116 33.29 24.75 10.90
C SER A 116 33.70 25.52 12.14
N LYS A 117 34.95 25.36 12.56
CA LYS A 117 35.50 25.98 13.78
C LYS A 117 36.71 26.82 13.42
N ALA A 118 36.73 28.06 13.89
CA ALA A 118 37.86 28.99 13.80
C ALA A 118 38.13 29.59 15.19
N GLY A 119 39.09 29.00 15.90
CA GLY A 119 39.32 29.33 17.31
C GLY A 119 38.12 28.95 18.18
N ALA A 120 37.55 29.93 18.87
CA ALA A 120 36.33 29.77 19.68
C ALA A 120 35.03 29.97 18.86
N ALA A 121 35.11 30.54 17.66
CA ALA A 121 33.95 30.75 16.82
C ALA A 121 33.61 29.48 16.04
N LEU A 122 32.32 29.15 15.97
CA LEU A 122 31.78 28.12 15.11
C LEU A 122 30.79 28.74 14.13
N THR A 123 30.90 28.34 12.88
CA THR A 123 29.93 28.67 11.84
C THR A 123 29.13 27.42 11.51
N LEU A 124 27.81 27.55 11.60
CA LEU A 124 26.86 26.49 11.28
C LEU A 124 26.26 26.73 9.90
N SER A 125 26.08 25.65 9.13
CA SER A 125 25.34 25.67 7.88
C SER A 125 24.36 24.50 7.80
N SER A 126 23.13 24.78 7.36
CA SER A 126 22.10 23.76 7.12
C SER A 126 21.18 24.20 5.96
N SER A 127 20.37 23.27 5.46
CA SER A 127 19.38 23.53 4.41
C SER A 127 18.10 22.79 4.75
N LEU A 128 17.02 23.54 4.93
CA LEU A 128 15.71 22.98 5.25
C LEU A 128 14.87 22.84 3.99
N LYS A 129 14.30 21.65 3.77
CA LYS A 129 13.34 21.43 2.71
C LYS A 129 12.11 22.30 2.93
N ARG A 130 11.71 22.99 1.87
CA ARG A 130 10.40 23.65 1.75
C ARG A 130 9.46 22.86 0.86
N MET A 131 9.87 21.73 0.29
CA MET A 131 9.03 20.91 -0.60
C MET A 131 9.37 19.44 -0.40
N ASP A 132 8.35 18.60 -0.35
CA ASP A 132 8.50 17.14 -0.35
C ASP A 132 7.33 16.50 -1.10
N PHE A 133 6.21 16.17 -0.44
CA PHE A 133 5.12 15.43 -1.07
C PHE A 133 3.73 16.02 -0.91
N ILE A 134 3.56 17.06 -0.10
CA ILE A 134 2.33 17.86 -0.06
C ILE A 134 2.66 19.23 -0.66
N THR A 135 1.84 19.69 -1.60
CA THR A 135 2.06 20.98 -2.29
C THR A 135 1.09 22.05 -1.85
N ARG A 136 0.00 21.69 -1.16
CA ARG A 136 -1.03 22.61 -0.74
C ARG A 136 -1.70 22.18 0.57
N ARG A 137 -2.02 23.17 1.41
CA ARG A 137 -2.94 23.03 2.55
C ARG A 137 -3.74 24.31 2.73
N GLY A 138 -5.07 24.21 2.67
CA GLY A 138 -5.93 25.38 2.68
C GLY A 138 -5.61 26.35 1.54
N THR A 139 -5.30 27.59 1.89
CA THR A 139 -4.84 28.63 0.94
C THR A 139 -3.33 28.63 0.74
N PHE A 140 -2.55 28.00 1.64
CA PHE A 140 -1.10 27.92 1.53
C PHE A 140 -0.71 26.90 0.46
N LYS A 141 0.13 27.32 -0.50
CA LYS A 141 0.55 26.53 -1.65
C LYS A 141 2.04 26.75 -1.90
N ARG A 142 2.75 25.65 -2.12
CA ARG A 142 4.14 25.62 -2.59
C ARG A 142 4.19 25.54 -4.10
N THR A 143 5.25 26.09 -4.65
CA THR A 143 5.57 26.19 -6.07
C THR A 143 7.04 25.84 -6.27
N ALA A 144 7.46 25.60 -7.52
CA ALA A 144 8.86 25.30 -7.82
C ALA A 144 9.84 26.42 -7.39
N GLN A 145 9.34 27.64 -7.14
CA GLN A 145 10.10 28.78 -6.63
C GLN A 145 10.44 28.66 -5.13
N ASP A 146 9.73 27.81 -4.39
CA ASP A 146 9.93 27.61 -2.95
C ASP A 146 11.12 26.68 -2.67
N GLY A 147 12.31 27.09 -3.13
CA GLY A 147 13.55 26.33 -2.92
C GLY A 147 13.90 26.12 -1.44
N PRO A 148 14.87 25.23 -1.13
CA PRO A 148 15.31 24.98 0.23
C PRO A 148 15.72 26.27 0.97
N LEU A 149 15.39 26.35 2.26
CA LEU A 149 15.80 27.46 3.12
C LEU A 149 17.21 27.21 3.65
N ALA A 150 18.18 27.97 3.16
CA ALA A 150 19.52 27.99 3.73
C ALA A 150 19.50 28.59 5.14
N LEU A 151 20.17 27.92 6.07
CA LEU A 151 20.41 28.38 7.43
C LEU A 151 21.90 28.64 7.64
N THR A 152 22.19 29.76 8.29
CA THR A 152 23.53 30.08 8.78
C THR A 152 23.46 30.37 10.27
N GLY A 153 24.43 29.86 11.02
CA GLY A 153 24.54 30.15 12.44
C GLY A 153 25.95 30.58 12.83
N SER A 154 26.03 31.38 13.89
CA SER A 154 27.27 31.76 14.54
C SER A 154 27.16 31.43 16.00
N LEU A 155 28.03 30.55 16.48
CA LEU A 155 28.13 30.13 17.89
C LEU A 155 29.53 30.45 18.40
N THR A 156 29.67 30.74 19.69
CA THR A 156 30.97 30.97 20.35
C THR A 156 31.12 29.99 21.51
N LEU A 157 32.26 29.29 21.55
CA LEU A 157 32.68 28.46 22.67
C LEU A 157 33.21 29.36 23.78
N GLU A 158 32.45 29.48 24.86
CA GLU A 158 32.80 30.30 26.01
C GLU A 158 33.83 29.60 26.91
N THR A 159 34.52 30.37 27.76
CA THR A 159 35.54 29.85 28.69
C THR A 159 34.99 28.79 29.66
N GLY A 160 33.68 28.79 29.92
CA GLY A 160 32.98 27.76 30.72
C GLY A 160 32.68 26.45 29.98
N GLY A 161 33.07 26.34 28.71
CA GLY A 161 32.80 25.16 27.87
C GLY A 161 31.38 25.10 27.32
N GLU A 162 30.59 26.17 27.47
CA GLU A 162 29.27 26.32 26.84
C GLU A 162 29.39 26.90 25.43
N LEU A 163 28.43 26.61 24.56
CA LEU A 163 28.30 27.27 23.26
C LEU A 163 27.09 28.19 23.28
N ARG A 164 27.23 29.41 22.77
CA ARG A 164 26.11 30.35 22.61
C ARG A 164 26.11 31.01 21.26
N GLY A 165 24.92 31.30 20.75
CA GLY A 165 24.80 32.17 19.59
C GLY A 165 23.46 32.07 18.91
N THR A 166 23.44 32.31 17.61
CA THR A 166 22.21 32.46 16.83
C THR A 166 22.27 31.67 15.55
N ILE A 167 21.13 31.12 15.14
CA ILE A 167 20.92 30.52 13.82
C ILE A 167 19.85 31.35 13.11
N SER A 168 20.06 31.65 11.83
CA SER A 168 19.19 32.50 11.04
C SER A 168 19.03 32.00 9.60
N GLY A 169 17.91 32.37 9.00
CA GLY A 169 17.58 32.16 7.59
C GLY A 169 16.47 33.15 7.20
N ALA A 170 16.09 33.18 5.93
CA ALA A 170 14.99 34.04 5.48
C ALA A 170 13.69 33.75 6.27
N GLY A 171 13.28 34.70 7.12
CA GLY A 171 12.10 34.59 7.98
C GLY A 171 12.26 33.73 9.24
N LEU A 172 13.48 33.31 9.56
CA LEU A 172 13.78 32.49 10.74
C LEU A 172 14.95 33.09 11.51
N SER A 173 14.79 33.27 12.81
CA SER A 173 15.88 33.62 13.73
C SER A 173 15.65 32.92 15.06
N LEU A 174 16.69 32.30 15.58
CA LEU A 174 16.67 31.62 16.86
C LEU A 174 17.99 31.84 17.61
N SER A 175 17.91 31.87 18.93
CA SER A 175 19.07 31.96 19.83
C SER A 175 19.19 30.69 20.64
N GLU A 176 20.41 30.18 20.80
CA GLU A 176 20.68 28.91 21.49
C GLU A 176 21.82 29.01 22.48
N ARG A 177 21.73 28.15 23.50
CA ARG A 177 22.79 27.84 24.45
C ARG A 177 22.95 26.33 24.54
N TRP A 178 24.16 25.84 24.32
CA TRP A 178 24.49 24.41 24.45
C TRP A 178 25.34 24.20 25.70
N THR A 179 24.91 23.27 26.55
CA THR A 179 25.49 23.00 27.87
C THR A 179 25.64 21.50 28.11
N GLY A 180 26.34 21.14 29.20
CA GLY A 180 26.35 19.78 29.72
C GLY A 180 26.84 18.73 28.71
N ARG A 181 27.96 19.02 28.03
CA ARG A 181 28.59 18.12 27.05
C ARG A 181 28.82 16.72 27.64
N LYS A 182 28.29 15.70 26.97
CA LYS A 182 28.45 14.28 27.28
C LYS A 182 29.19 13.55 26.16
N ALA A 183 29.65 12.34 26.46
CA ALA A 183 30.18 11.43 25.45
C ALA A 183 29.10 11.13 24.40
N LEU A 184 29.53 10.97 23.14
CA LEU A 184 28.63 10.65 22.06
C LEU A 184 28.06 9.23 22.24
N PRO A 185 26.75 9.03 22.00
CA PRO A 185 26.22 7.68 21.85
C PRO A 185 26.86 7.00 20.63
N ALA A 186 26.98 5.67 20.65
CA ALA A 186 27.52 4.90 19.51
C ALA A 186 26.74 5.22 18.22
N THR A 187 25.40 5.17 18.32
CA THR A 187 24.47 5.56 17.27
C THR A 187 24.12 7.04 17.39
N PRO A 188 24.04 7.81 16.28
CA PRO A 188 23.56 9.19 16.33
C PRO A 188 22.15 9.30 16.92
N ILE A 189 21.82 10.45 17.53
CA ILE A 189 20.49 10.71 18.13
C ILE A 189 19.34 10.66 17.10
N PHE A 190 19.66 10.65 15.81
CA PHE A 190 18.73 10.46 14.71
C PHE A 190 19.43 9.78 13.54
N ILE A 191 18.73 8.86 12.89
CA ILE A 191 19.13 8.23 11.64
C ILE A 191 18.01 8.48 10.62
N ASP A 192 18.41 8.95 9.45
CA ASP A 192 17.54 8.97 8.28
C ASP A 192 17.59 7.58 7.66
N GLU A 193 16.51 6.81 7.89
CA GLU A 193 16.39 5.43 7.44
C GLU A 193 15.77 5.34 6.04
N ARG A 194 15.62 6.49 5.34
CA ARG A 194 15.13 6.53 3.97
C ARG A 194 16.15 5.93 3.02
N VAL A 195 15.76 4.86 2.33
CA VAL A 195 16.57 4.18 1.31
C VAL A 195 15.74 3.89 0.07
N THR A 196 16.34 4.07 -1.10
CA THR A 196 15.73 3.64 -2.38
C THR A 196 16.35 2.32 -2.80
N LEU A 197 15.55 1.27 -2.87
CA LEU A 197 15.97 -0.05 -3.33
C LEU A 197 15.53 -0.27 -4.78
N PRO A 198 16.39 -0.76 -5.67
CA PRO A 198 15.99 -1.03 -7.05
C PRO A 198 14.92 -2.13 -7.10
N ALA A 199 13.84 -1.85 -7.81
CA ALA A 199 12.71 -2.76 -8.01
C ALA A 199 13.03 -3.85 -9.06
N HIS A 200 14.08 -3.66 -9.86
CA HIS A 200 14.58 -4.60 -10.85
C HIS A 200 16.04 -4.29 -11.21
N ALA A 201 16.72 -5.21 -11.90
CA ALA A 201 18.04 -4.92 -12.47
C ALA A 201 17.93 -3.86 -13.59
N PRO A 202 18.98 -3.06 -13.85
CA PRO A 202 18.98 -2.13 -14.97
C PRO A 202 18.66 -2.84 -16.29
N PRO A 203 17.79 -2.26 -17.14
CA PRO A 203 17.52 -2.84 -18.45
C PRO A 203 18.79 -2.82 -19.30
N ASP A 204 19.01 -3.89 -20.08
CA ASP A 204 20.08 -3.89 -21.08
C ASP A 204 19.83 -2.81 -22.15
N ALA A 205 20.88 -2.47 -22.91
CA ALA A 205 20.82 -1.38 -23.89
C ALA A 205 19.74 -1.59 -24.97
N THR A 206 19.55 -2.83 -25.43
CA THR A 206 18.58 -3.16 -26.48
C THR A 206 17.15 -3.04 -25.96
N THR A 207 16.89 -3.61 -24.78
CA THR A 207 15.58 -3.54 -24.13
C THR A 207 15.22 -2.10 -23.80
N LYS A 208 16.16 -1.33 -23.23
CA LYS A 208 15.97 0.08 -22.95
C LYS A 208 15.66 0.88 -24.22
N GLN A 209 16.45 0.73 -25.27
CA GLN A 209 16.23 1.43 -26.54
C GLN A 209 14.86 1.07 -27.15
N THR A 210 14.48 -0.21 -27.09
CA THR A 210 13.20 -0.69 -27.60
C THR A 210 12.04 -0.06 -26.85
N ASN A 211 12.07 -0.08 -25.51
CA ASN A 211 11.02 0.52 -24.69
C ASN A 211 10.97 2.04 -24.87
N PHE A 212 12.11 2.73 -24.94
CA PHE A 212 12.13 4.18 -25.19
C PHE A 212 11.56 4.54 -26.55
N ASN A 213 11.85 3.77 -27.59
CA ASN A 213 11.26 3.98 -28.92
C ASN A 213 9.75 3.70 -28.92
N LEU A 214 9.32 2.62 -28.25
CA LEU A 214 7.91 2.24 -28.15
C LEU A 214 7.09 3.32 -27.45
N TYR A 215 7.63 3.93 -26.40
CA TYR A 215 6.95 4.94 -25.58
C TYR A 215 7.42 6.38 -25.88
N ALA A 216 7.99 6.64 -27.06
CA ALA A 216 8.48 7.97 -27.41
C ALA A 216 7.38 9.05 -27.37
N ASN A 217 6.13 8.71 -27.71
CA ASN A 217 4.99 9.62 -27.61
C ASN A 217 4.58 9.93 -26.14
N TYR A 218 4.82 9.01 -25.22
CA TYR A 218 4.62 9.24 -23.78
C TYR A 218 5.65 10.26 -23.26
N HIS A 219 6.88 10.24 -23.79
CA HIS A 219 7.94 11.19 -23.41
C HIS A 219 7.67 12.62 -23.87
N THR A 220 6.77 12.82 -24.84
CA THR A 220 6.38 14.16 -25.31
C THR A 220 5.29 14.81 -24.47
N LEU A 221 4.63 14.08 -23.55
CA LEU A 221 3.62 14.64 -22.67
C LEU A 221 4.21 15.74 -21.80
N ASP A 222 3.50 16.87 -21.64
CA ASP A 222 4.01 18.03 -20.89
C ASP A 222 4.38 17.71 -19.44
N VAL A 223 3.70 16.73 -18.84
CA VAL A 223 3.98 16.27 -17.47
C VAL A 223 5.19 15.33 -17.36
N VAL A 224 5.62 14.70 -18.45
CA VAL A 224 6.75 13.75 -18.51
C VAL A 224 8.01 14.43 -19.03
N LYS A 225 7.86 15.31 -20.03
CA LYS A 225 8.94 16.01 -20.73
C LYS A 225 10.01 16.64 -19.82
N PRO A 226 9.69 17.25 -18.66
CA PRO A 226 10.70 17.83 -17.77
C PRO A 226 11.70 16.82 -17.20
N PHE A 227 11.35 15.53 -17.20
CA PHE A 227 12.15 14.46 -16.60
C PHE A 227 13.01 13.71 -17.62
N VAL A 228 12.71 13.82 -18.91
CA VAL A 228 13.30 12.97 -19.97
C VAL A 228 14.82 13.05 -19.98
N SER A 229 15.41 14.23 -19.80
CA SER A 229 16.87 14.40 -19.81
C SER A 229 17.57 14.00 -18.50
N ARG A 230 16.82 13.68 -17.43
CA ARG A 230 17.40 13.38 -16.12
C ARG A 230 18.12 12.02 -16.14
N PRO A 231 19.30 11.89 -15.49
CA PRO A 231 20.05 10.64 -15.45
C PRO A 231 19.24 9.42 -14.97
N GLU A 232 18.41 9.60 -13.95
CA GLU A 232 17.55 8.57 -13.38
C GLU A 232 16.42 8.12 -14.33
N PHE A 233 15.85 9.04 -15.12
CA PHE A 233 14.88 8.70 -16.17
C PHE A 233 15.57 7.86 -17.25
N GLN A 234 16.75 8.30 -17.69
CA GLN A 234 17.57 7.62 -18.70
C GLN A 234 18.15 6.28 -18.22
N ALA A 235 18.27 6.08 -16.90
CA ALA A 235 18.65 4.80 -16.31
C ALA A 235 17.49 3.79 -16.38
N ALA A 236 16.24 4.27 -16.34
CA ALA A 236 15.02 3.46 -16.39
C ALA A 236 15.00 2.34 -15.34
N VAL A 237 15.55 2.63 -14.15
CA VAL A 237 15.55 1.73 -13.01
C VAL A 237 14.51 2.22 -12.03
N HIS A 238 13.39 1.48 -11.93
CA HIS A 238 12.38 1.77 -10.93
C HIS A 238 12.89 1.38 -9.55
N GLY A 239 12.45 2.11 -8.53
CA GLY A 239 12.84 1.88 -7.15
C GLY A 239 11.66 1.80 -6.19
N ASN A 240 11.91 1.25 -5.02
CA ASN A 240 11.02 1.31 -3.86
C ASN A 240 11.69 2.17 -2.80
N VAL A 241 11.01 3.19 -2.34
CA VAL A 241 11.47 4.01 -1.23
C VAL A 241 10.94 3.37 0.05
N LEU A 242 11.88 2.89 0.86
CA LEU A 242 11.64 2.46 2.23
C LEU A 242 12.00 3.63 3.12
N ASP A 243 11.13 3.94 4.08
CA ASP A 243 11.39 5.08 4.95
C ASP A 243 10.85 4.81 6.36
N MET A 244 11.63 4.07 7.15
CA MET A 244 11.32 3.82 8.56
C MET A 244 11.69 4.99 9.48
N THR A 245 12.10 6.13 8.91
CA THR A 245 12.50 7.31 9.67
C THR A 245 11.37 7.74 10.58
N ASP A 246 11.70 7.93 11.85
CA ASP A 246 10.79 8.27 12.96
C ASP A 246 9.89 7.13 13.45
N PHE A 247 9.98 5.91 12.91
CA PHE A 247 9.15 4.80 13.38
C PHE A 247 9.29 4.59 14.90
N ALA A 248 10.52 4.32 15.37
CA ALA A 248 10.78 4.13 16.80
C ALA A 248 10.45 5.37 17.63
N PHE A 249 10.63 6.57 17.06
CA PHE A 249 10.31 7.83 17.74
C PHE A 249 8.80 7.95 18.01
N TYR A 250 7.96 7.73 17.01
CA TYR A 250 6.50 7.81 17.16
C TYR A 250 5.93 6.69 18.02
N ARG A 251 6.58 5.51 18.07
CA ARG A 251 6.25 4.46 19.02
C ARG A 251 6.42 4.90 20.47
N ALA A 252 7.52 5.59 20.77
CA ALA A 252 7.82 6.09 22.11
C ALA A 252 7.08 7.40 22.44
N ASN A 253 6.71 8.19 21.44
CA ASN A 253 6.15 9.54 21.60
C ASN A 253 4.87 9.70 20.76
N LYS A 254 3.80 8.96 21.09
CA LYS A 254 2.56 8.93 20.29
C LYS A 254 1.88 10.29 20.10
N ASN A 255 2.14 11.24 21.01
CA ASN A 255 1.61 12.61 20.97
C ASN A 255 2.56 13.65 20.35
N ALA A 256 3.72 13.24 19.85
CA ALA A 256 4.67 14.15 19.20
C ALA A 256 4.36 14.33 17.72
N LEU A 257 4.77 15.48 17.18
CA LEU A 257 4.85 15.75 15.76
C LEU A 257 6.26 16.25 15.43
N ARG A 258 7.07 15.41 14.77
CA ARG A 258 8.45 15.75 14.44
C ARG A 258 8.56 16.20 12.99
N VAL A 259 8.91 17.47 12.82
CA VAL A 259 9.32 18.03 11.54
C VAL A 259 10.83 17.83 11.43
N TYR A 260 11.31 17.04 10.47
CA TYR A 260 12.74 16.81 10.27
C TYR A 260 13.23 17.36 8.92
N ASP A 261 14.39 18.04 8.94
CA ASP A 261 15.05 18.68 7.80
C ASP A 261 14.12 19.54 6.93
N LYS A 262 13.10 20.13 7.55
CA LYS A 262 12.07 20.95 6.91
C LYS A 262 11.88 22.24 7.70
N VAL A 263 11.44 23.28 6.99
CA VAL A 263 10.85 24.45 7.66
C VAL A 263 9.61 24.00 8.44
N ILE A 264 9.24 24.70 9.50
CA ILE A 264 7.95 24.45 10.18
C ILE A 264 6.94 25.43 9.62
N ASP A 265 5.97 24.91 8.90
CA ASP A 265 4.84 25.60 8.29
C ASP A 265 3.66 24.62 8.15
N ASP A 266 2.51 25.10 7.67
CA ASP A 266 1.30 24.28 7.56
C ASP A 266 1.49 23.00 6.73
N ILE A 267 2.29 23.05 5.67
CA ILE A 267 2.49 21.88 4.79
C ILE A 267 3.45 20.87 5.42
N SER A 268 4.58 21.30 5.96
CA SER A 268 5.53 20.41 6.65
C SER A 268 4.92 19.76 7.89
N LEU A 269 4.04 20.47 8.62
CA LEU A 269 3.24 19.90 9.70
C LEU A 269 2.27 18.84 9.19
N ALA A 270 1.63 19.05 8.03
CA ALA A 270 0.80 18.04 7.40
C ALA A 270 1.61 16.80 7.01
N GLU A 271 2.78 16.97 6.40
CA GLU A 271 3.68 15.86 6.03
C GLU A 271 4.16 15.09 7.26
N ALA A 272 4.54 15.78 8.33
CA ALA A 272 4.91 15.16 9.61
C ALA A 272 3.72 14.40 10.22
N ARG A 273 2.50 14.96 10.10
CA ARG A 273 1.28 14.36 10.66
C ARG A 273 0.97 13.05 9.97
N VAL A 274 1.03 13.05 8.64
CA VAL A 274 0.77 11.88 7.81
C VAL A 274 1.70 10.72 8.20
N ARG A 275 3.00 11.01 8.39
CA ARG A 275 3.98 10.03 8.87
C ARG A 275 3.70 9.58 10.32
N ALA A 276 3.37 10.51 11.21
CA ALA A 276 3.02 10.19 12.59
C ALA A 276 1.80 9.26 12.65
N ASP A 277 0.78 9.51 11.83
CA ASP A 277 -0.46 8.73 11.72
C ASP A 277 -0.21 7.31 11.18
N SER A 278 0.87 7.10 10.41
CA SER A 278 1.35 5.75 10.07
C SER A 278 2.06 5.04 11.22
N TYR A 279 2.94 5.72 11.95
CA TYR A 279 3.90 5.02 12.81
C TYR A 279 3.58 5.00 14.30
N ARG A 280 2.71 5.89 14.78
CA ARG A 280 2.37 5.95 16.22
C ARG A 280 1.52 4.76 16.69
N TRP A 281 0.72 4.17 15.80
CA TRP A 281 -0.23 3.09 16.12
C TRP A 281 0.30 1.70 15.76
N THR A 282 0.06 0.70 16.60
CA THR A 282 0.30 -0.72 16.25
C THR A 282 -0.65 -1.13 15.12
N LEU A 283 -0.38 -2.24 14.44
CA LEU A 283 -1.35 -2.75 13.46
C LEU A 283 -2.65 -3.14 14.17
N ALA A 284 -2.57 -3.71 15.38
CA ALA A 284 -3.75 -3.94 16.22
C ALA A 284 -4.55 -2.65 16.52
N GLU A 285 -3.88 -1.59 16.98
CA GLU A 285 -4.54 -0.29 17.24
C GLU A 285 -5.12 0.31 15.95
N LYS A 286 -4.46 0.12 14.80
CA LYS A 286 -5.02 0.52 13.50
C LYS A 286 -6.23 -0.32 13.15
N ALA A 287 -6.19 -1.63 13.31
CA ALA A 287 -7.30 -2.51 12.97
C ALA A 287 -8.57 -2.13 13.75
N GLU A 288 -8.45 -1.89 15.06
CA GLU A 288 -9.57 -1.40 15.88
C GLU A 288 -10.13 -0.07 15.37
N ARG A 289 -9.24 0.84 14.96
CA ARG A 289 -9.61 2.18 14.47
C ARG A 289 -10.25 2.14 13.09
N TYR A 290 -9.71 1.36 12.16
CA TYR A 290 -10.31 1.12 10.85
C TYR A 290 -11.67 0.42 10.98
N GLU A 291 -11.80 -0.56 11.89
CA GLU A 291 -13.08 -1.22 12.16
C GLU A 291 -14.12 -0.21 12.68
N ALA A 292 -13.77 0.56 13.71
CA ALA A 292 -14.65 1.57 14.28
C ALA A 292 -15.09 2.61 13.23
N ASP A 293 -14.19 2.97 12.33
CA ASP A 293 -14.47 3.91 11.25
C ASP A 293 -15.40 3.34 10.18
N ILE A 294 -15.18 2.08 9.78
CA ILE A 294 -16.06 1.37 8.85
C ILE A 294 -17.45 1.19 9.45
N ASP A 295 -17.54 0.79 10.72
CA ASP A 295 -18.82 0.66 11.42
C ASP A 295 -19.61 1.97 11.47
N ALA A 296 -18.90 3.10 11.67
CA ALA A 296 -19.54 4.40 11.81
C ALA A 296 -19.97 4.99 10.45
N ARG A 297 -19.24 4.69 9.36
CA ARG A 297 -19.35 5.47 8.11
C ARG A 297 -19.42 4.67 6.83
N PHE A 298 -18.97 3.41 6.80
CA PHE A 298 -18.79 2.67 5.55
C PHE A 298 -19.54 1.33 5.48
N VAL A 299 -20.30 0.94 6.50
CA VAL A 299 -21.24 -0.19 6.40
C VAL A 299 -22.65 0.36 6.46
N ASP A 300 -23.44 0.14 5.40
CA ASP A 300 -24.89 0.35 5.49
C ASP A 300 -25.48 -0.74 6.41
N PRO A 301 -26.08 -0.40 7.55
CA PRO A 301 -26.72 -1.42 8.39
C PRO A 301 -27.93 -2.08 7.72
N ASP A 302 -28.57 -1.43 6.75
CA ASP A 302 -29.78 -1.95 6.09
C ASP A 302 -29.48 -2.67 4.76
N VAL A 303 -28.39 -2.29 4.09
CA VAL A 303 -28.00 -2.86 2.79
C VAL A 303 -26.83 -3.84 2.91
N GLY A 304 -25.87 -3.57 3.80
CA GLY A 304 -24.67 -4.39 4.01
C GLY A 304 -23.54 -4.22 2.99
N MET A 305 -23.69 -3.31 2.01
CA MET A 305 -22.65 -3.00 1.03
C MET A 305 -21.60 -2.03 1.57
N ILE A 306 -20.36 -2.21 1.12
CA ILE A 306 -19.26 -1.28 1.36
C ILE A 306 -19.18 -0.27 0.20
N PRO A 307 -19.34 1.04 0.46
CA PRO A 307 -19.21 2.07 -0.56
C PRO A 307 -17.75 2.26 -0.96
N HIS A 308 -17.52 2.99 -2.05
CA HIS A 308 -16.17 3.30 -2.51
C HIS A 308 -15.48 4.24 -1.53
N GLY A 309 -16.21 5.28 -1.11
CA GLY A 309 -15.69 6.35 -0.30
C GLY A 309 -16.58 7.59 -0.41
N GLY A 310 -16.16 8.71 0.15
CA GLY A 310 -16.94 9.95 0.15
C GLY A 310 -16.14 11.09 0.75
N PRO A 311 -16.73 12.30 0.87
CA PRO A 311 -16.04 13.43 1.48
C PRO A 311 -15.50 13.07 2.88
N ILE A 312 -14.36 13.65 3.24
CA ILE A 312 -13.69 13.37 4.51
C ILE A 312 -14.65 13.61 5.68
N GLY A 313 -14.75 12.63 6.57
CA GLY A 313 -15.65 12.71 7.72
C GLY A 313 -17.15 12.62 7.38
N ALA A 314 -17.53 12.38 6.12
CA ALA A 314 -18.93 12.21 5.76
C ALA A 314 -19.54 10.98 6.46
N PRO A 315 -20.78 11.07 6.96
CA PRO A 315 -21.50 9.88 7.41
C PRO A 315 -21.80 8.95 6.23
N TYR A 316 -22.32 7.75 6.51
CA TYR A 316 -22.68 6.78 5.47
C TYR A 316 -23.53 7.38 4.34
N THR A 317 -24.51 8.23 4.67
CA THR A 317 -25.40 8.86 3.66
C THR A 317 -24.67 9.79 2.68
N GLY A 318 -23.48 10.26 3.02
CA GLY A 318 -22.61 11.07 2.16
C GLY A 318 -21.58 10.25 1.39
N GLN A 319 -21.55 8.93 1.54
CA GLN A 319 -20.67 8.04 0.80
C GLN A 319 -21.21 7.77 -0.61
N TRP A 320 -20.30 7.55 -1.54
CA TRP A 320 -20.54 7.18 -2.93
C TRP A 320 -20.46 5.68 -3.09
N GLU A 321 -21.43 5.13 -3.82
CA GLU A 321 -21.46 3.70 -4.12
C GLU A 321 -20.26 3.30 -4.98
N SER A 322 -19.74 2.10 -4.73
CA SER A 322 -18.63 1.58 -5.53
C SER A 322 -19.14 0.88 -6.78
N GLY A 323 -18.62 1.30 -7.94
CA GLY A 323 -18.70 0.50 -9.15
C GLY A 323 -18.11 -0.90 -8.92
N ASP A 324 -17.18 -1.04 -7.99
CA ASP A 324 -16.57 -2.32 -7.63
C ASP A 324 -17.16 -2.93 -6.35
N GLY A 325 -18.41 -2.58 -6.03
CA GLY A 325 -19.04 -2.83 -4.73
C GLY A 325 -19.03 -4.29 -4.28
N SER A 326 -19.32 -5.23 -5.18
CA SER A 326 -19.26 -6.67 -4.86
C SER A 326 -17.88 -7.10 -4.37
N LEU A 327 -16.80 -6.69 -5.06
CA LEU A 327 -15.44 -7.04 -4.67
C LEU A 327 -15.09 -6.48 -3.30
N TRP A 328 -15.30 -5.18 -3.07
CA TRP A 328 -14.89 -4.53 -1.82
C TRP A 328 -15.73 -4.96 -0.63
N THR A 329 -17.01 -5.27 -0.86
CA THR A 329 -17.89 -5.86 0.16
C THR A 329 -17.40 -7.25 0.54
N ALA A 330 -16.96 -8.07 -0.43
CA ALA A 330 -16.38 -9.38 -0.16
C ALA A 330 -15.01 -9.32 0.54
N VAL A 331 -14.18 -8.32 0.22
CA VAL A 331 -12.90 -8.08 0.92
C VAL A 331 -13.15 -7.74 2.39
N TYR A 332 -14.12 -6.87 2.68
CA TYR A 332 -14.49 -6.60 4.08
C TYR A 332 -15.14 -7.83 4.74
N LEU A 333 -16.03 -8.55 4.07
CA LEU A 333 -16.57 -9.83 4.57
C LEU A 333 -15.43 -10.80 4.94
N ALA A 334 -14.44 -10.94 4.08
CA ALA A 334 -13.28 -11.79 4.33
C ALA A 334 -12.48 -11.32 5.55
N SER A 335 -12.30 -10.00 5.72
CA SER A 335 -11.69 -9.45 6.93
C SER A 335 -12.43 -9.89 8.20
N GLN A 336 -13.76 -9.82 8.20
CA GLN A 336 -14.59 -10.18 9.35
C GLN A 336 -14.66 -11.68 9.57
N TYR A 337 -14.63 -12.48 8.50
CA TYR A 337 -14.48 -13.93 8.59
C TYR A 337 -13.18 -14.28 9.32
N PHE A 338 -12.04 -13.74 8.88
CA PHE A 338 -10.75 -14.03 9.52
C PHE A 338 -10.67 -13.47 10.94
N HIS A 339 -11.24 -12.29 11.19
CA HIS A 339 -11.37 -11.73 12.54
C HIS A 339 -12.07 -12.72 13.47
N PHE A 340 -13.27 -13.18 13.11
CA PHE A 340 -13.99 -14.20 13.87
C PHE A 340 -13.19 -15.49 14.03
N LYS A 341 -12.48 -15.96 13.00
CA LYS A 341 -11.65 -17.17 13.08
C LYS A 341 -10.48 -17.02 14.07
N VAL A 342 -9.99 -15.80 14.29
CA VAL A 342 -8.86 -15.53 15.21
C VAL A 342 -9.32 -15.44 16.66
N ASN A 343 -10.42 -14.77 16.95
CA ASN A 343 -10.82 -14.46 18.34
C ASN A 343 -12.28 -14.78 18.71
N GLY A 344 -13.10 -15.23 17.75
CA GLY A 344 -14.51 -15.55 17.98
C GLY A 344 -15.43 -14.34 18.16
N ASP A 345 -15.04 -13.14 17.73
CA ASP A 345 -15.83 -11.91 17.91
C ASP A 345 -17.23 -12.01 17.26
N ALA A 346 -18.27 -11.98 18.11
CA ALA A 346 -19.66 -12.08 17.68
C ALA A 346 -20.06 -10.96 16.70
N LYS A 347 -19.53 -9.75 16.89
CA LYS A 347 -19.79 -8.63 15.98
C LYS A 347 -19.23 -8.91 14.59
N ALA A 348 -18.02 -9.48 14.51
CA ALA A 348 -17.42 -9.88 13.24
C ALA A 348 -18.30 -10.92 12.53
N LYS A 349 -18.85 -11.90 13.27
CA LYS A 349 -19.82 -12.86 12.72
C LYS A 349 -21.08 -12.18 12.18
N ASP A 350 -21.65 -11.21 12.90
CA ASP A 350 -22.82 -10.47 12.45
C ASP A 350 -22.51 -9.63 11.20
N ARG A 351 -21.30 -9.07 11.10
CA ARG A 351 -20.83 -8.37 9.88
C ARG A 351 -20.65 -9.30 8.70
N VAL A 352 -20.19 -10.54 8.91
CA VAL A 352 -20.18 -11.55 7.83
C VAL A 352 -21.60 -11.84 7.36
N LEU A 353 -22.57 -12.04 8.26
CA LEU A 353 -23.96 -12.27 7.87
C LEU A 353 -24.54 -11.09 7.07
N LEU A 354 -24.34 -9.87 7.55
CA LEU A 354 -24.83 -8.65 6.92
C LEU A 354 -24.28 -8.48 5.50
N THR A 355 -22.97 -8.59 5.34
CA THR A 355 -22.29 -8.41 4.04
C THR A 355 -22.56 -9.57 3.10
N LEU A 356 -22.68 -10.81 3.61
CA LEU A 356 -23.05 -11.97 2.80
C LEU A 356 -24.47 -11.84 2.25
N ASP A 357 -25.42 -11.38 3.06
CA ASP A 357 -26.79 -11.14 2.61
C ASP A 357 -26.82 -10.09 1.48
N ALA A 358 -26.03 -9.03 1.59
CA ALA A 358 -25.86 -8.04 0.53
C ALA A 358 -25.34 -8.67 -0.79
N LEU A 359 -24.30 -9.52 -0.70
CA LEU A 359 -23.72 -10.20 -1.86
C LEU A 359 -24.68 -11.23 -2.48
N LEU A 360 -25.54 -11.88 -1.70
CA LEU A 360 -26.58 -12.78 -2.23
C LEU A 360 -27.64 -11.99 -3.00
N LYS A 361 -28.08 -10.85 -2.45
CA LYS A 361 -29.05 -9.96 -3.09
C LYS A 361 -28.59 -9.44 -4.46
N LEU A 362 -27.28 -9.29 -4.70
CA LEU A 362 -26.75 -8.82 -5.99
C LEU A 362 -27.20 -9.69 -7.17
N GLN A 363 -27.36 -11.00 -6.99
CA GLN A 363 -27.93 -11.88 -8.02
C GLN A 363 -29.45 -11.94 -7.96
N GLU A 364 -30.01 -11.98 -6.75
CA GLU A 364 -31.46 -12.19 -6.57
C GLU A 364 -32.31 -10.98 -7.03
N ILE A 365 -31.75 -9.77 -7.00
CA ILE A 365 -32.49 -8.52 -7.26
C ILE A 365 -32.84 -8.28 -8.74
N THR A 366 -32.23 -9.00 -9.67
CA THR A 366 -32.38 -8.81 -11.12
C THR A 366 -33.73 -9.27 -11.67
N GLY A 367 -34.67 -9.68 -10.82
CA GLY A 367 -36.04 -10.02 -11.23
C GLY A 367 -36.15 -11.33 -12.00
N GLY A 368 -35.21 -12.26 -11.81
CA GLY A 368 -35.16 -13.56 -12.48
C GLY A 368 -34.19 -13.65 -13.66
N ASP A 369 -33.52 -12.55 -14.00
CA ASP A 369 -32.37 -12.58 -14.91
C ASP A 369 -31.12 -13.07 -14.18
N TRP A 370 -30.92 -14.38 -14.17
CA TRP A 370 -29.74 -15.02 -13.59
C TRP A 370 -28.53 -15.02 -14.53
N ALA A 371 -28.67 -14.52 -15.77
CA ALA A 371 -27.54 -14.37 -16.68
C ALA A 371 -26.64 -13.18 -16.30
N HIS A 372 -27.23 -12.21 -15.59
CA HIS A 372 -26.56 -11.02 -15.09
C HIS A 372 -26.73 -10.88 -13.58
N PHE A 373 -25.95 -9.99 -12.99
CA PHE A 373 -26.02 -9.66 -11.58
C PHE A 373 -25.65 -8.19 -11.38
N ALA A 374 -26.14 -7.62 -10.28
CA ALA A 374 -25.85 -6.24 -9.89
C ALA A 374 -24.38 -6.09 -9.47
N ARG A 375 -23.79 -4.93 -9.76
CA ARG A 375 -22.45 -4.55 -9.28
C ARG A 375 -22.47 -4.13 -7.81
N THR A 376 -23.52 -3.41 -7.44
CA THR A 376 -23.70 -2.84 -6.10
C THR A 376 -25.18 -2.55 -5.82
N LEU A 377 -25.51 -2.33 -4.54
CA LEU A 377 -26.83 -2.01 -4.03
C LEU A 377 -26.80 -0.70 -3.24
N ARG A 378 -27.93 -0.01 -3.19
CA ARG A 378 -28.15 1.14 -2.30
C ARG A 378 -29.61 1.28 -1.89
N LYS A 379 -29.88 2.17 -0.95
CA LYS A 379 -31.24 2.66 -0.67
C LYS A 379 -31.73 3.55 -1.82
N PRO A 380 -33.05 3.58 -2.10
CA PRO A 380 -33.60 4.38 -3.18
C PRO A 380 -33.20 5.86 -3.11
N LYS A 381 -32.58 6.36 -4.20
CA LYS A 381 -32.23 7.77 -4.41
C LYS A 381 -32.87 8.33 -5.69
N GLY A 382 -33.64 7.52 -6.42
CA GLY A 382 -34.17 7.79 -7.75
C GLY A 382 -33.34 7.08 -8.82
N PRO A 383 -33.98 6.58 -9.91
CA PRO A 383 -33.28 5.90 -10.99
C PRO A 383 -32.37 6.88 -11.72
N GLY A 384 -31.07 6.80 -11.44
CA GLY A 384 -30.01 7.45 -12.21
C GLY A 384 -29.55 6.56 -13.36
N ALA A 385 -28.58 7.02 -14.16
CA ALA A 385 -28.02 6.22 -15.24
C ALA A 385 -27.47 4.87 -14.71
N GLY A 386 -27.94 3.76 -15.28
CA GLY A 386 -27.59 2.38 -14.90
C GLY A 386 -28.19 1.87 -13.58
N TRP A 387 -28.93 2.71 -12.84
CA TRP A 387 -29.59 2.33 -11.60
C TRP A 387 -31.03 1.90 -11.85
N HIS A 388 -31.38 0.76 -11.28
CA HIS A 388 -32.70 0.15 -11.40
C HIS A 388 -33.35 0.04 -10.02
N ALA A 389 -34.65 0.34 -9.95
CA ALA A 389 -35.42 0.04 -8.74
C ALA A 389 -35.56 -1.47 -8.58
N GLY A 390 -35.34 -1.98 -7.37
CA GLY A 390 -35.65 -3.35 -7.04
C GLY A 390 -37.16 -3.60 -7.09
N THR A 391 -37.54 -4.88 -7.23
CA THR A 391 -38.95 -5.30 -7.28
C THR A 391 -39.24 -6.33 -6.20
N GLY A 392 -40.53 -6.54 -5.88
CA GLY A 392 -40.96 -7.55 -4.91
C GLY A 392 -40.30 -7.36 -3.53
N ALA A 393 -39.60 -8.40 -3.06
CA ALA A 393 -38.89 -8.40 -1.77
C ALA A 393 -37.74 -7.37 -1.70
N TYR A 394 -37.33 -6.81 -2.84
CA TYR A 394 -36.24 -5.84 -2.94
C TYR A 394 -36.73 -4.44 -3.34
N ALA A 395 -38.03 -4.16 -3.27
CA ALA A 395 -38.61 -2.85 -3.64
C ALA A 395 -38.07 -1.67 -2.80
N ASN A 396 -37.40 -1.96 -1.68
CA ASN A 396 -36.74 -0.98 -0.83
C ASN A 396 -35.26 -0.75 -1.19
N LEU A 397 -34.78 -1.26 -2.33
CA LEU A 397 -33.40 -1.14 -2.81
C LEU A 397 -33.35 -0.63 -4.24
N GLU A 398 -32.22 -0.03 -4.61
CA GLU A 398 -31.80 0.18 -5.99
C GLU A 398 -30.52 -0.62 -6.26
N TRP A 399 -30.34 -1.05 -7.50
CA TRP A 399 -29.15 -1.79 -7.92
C TRP A 399 -28.54 -1.20 -9.19
N LEU A 400 -27.21 -1.29 -9.28
CA LEU A 400 -26.44 -0.84 -10.43
C LEU A 400 -26.13 -2.03 -11.34
N GLU A 401 -26.47 -1.92 -12.62
CA GLU A 401 -26.19 -2.97 -13.61
C GLU A 401 -24.71 -3.12 -13.98
N GLY A 402 -24.36 -4.22 -14.67
CA GLY A 402 -23.07 -4.39 -15.33
C GLY A 402 -21.99 -5.13 -14.53
N GLY A 403 -22.34 -6.22 -13.84
CA GLY A 403 -21.38 -7.13 -13.22
C GLY A 403 -20.26 -7.54 -14.19
N ASN A 404 -19.01 -7.53 -13.72
CA ASN A 404 -17.83 -7.89 -14.51
C ASN A 404 -16.93 -8.89 -13.73
N ASN A 405 -15.71 -9.11 -14.24
CA ASN A 405 -14.74 -10.03 -13.64
C ASN A 405 -14.39 -9.68 -12.18
N ASP A 406 -14.28 -8.41 -11.81
CA ASP A 406 -13.93 -8.06 -10.43
C ASP A 406 -15.11 -8.33 -9.49
N MET A 407 -16.33 -8.03 -9.96
CA MET A 407 -17.54 -8.23 -9.16
C MET A 407 -17.81 -9.70 -8.89
N ILE A 408 -17.56 -10.55 -9.88
CA ILE A 408 -17.82 -11.98 -9.70
C ILE A 408 -16.82 -12.66 -8.78
N LYS A 409 -15.56 -12.18 -8.73
CA LYS A 409 -14.62 -12.64 -7.69
C LYS A 409 -15.12 -12.28 -6.30
N GLY A 410 -15.77 -11.12 -6.14
CA GLY A 410 -16.45 -10.75 -4.91
C GLY A 410 -17.52 -11.78 -4.50
N LEU A 411 -18.39 -12.18 -5.44
CA LEU A 411 -19.42 -13.19 -5.18
C LEU A 411 -18.81 -14.54 -4.81
N PHE A 412 -17.85 -15.03 -5.58
CA PHE A 412 -17.15 -16.28 -5.27
C PHE A 412 -16.52 -16.27 -3.88
N TYR A 413 -15.83 -15.18 -3.54
CA TYR A 413 -15.13 -15.12 -2.26
C TYR A 413 -16.10 -15.04 -1.09
N GLY A 414 -17.12 -14.18 -1.18
CA GLY A 414 -18.14 -14.04 -0.15
C GLY A 414 -18.92 -15.33 0.07
N TYR A 415 -19.32 -16.02 -1.00
CA TYR A 415 -20.11 -17.25 -0.88
C TYR A 415 -19.29 -18.41 -0.33
N LEU A 416 -18.02 -18.55 -0.74
CA LEU A 416 -17.15 -19.58 -0.21
C LEU A 416 -16.89 -19.41 1.29
N LEU A 417 -16.58 -18.19 1.73
CA LEU A 417 -16.34 -17.90 3.15
C LEU A 417 -17.63 -17.99 3.97
N GLY A 418 -18.75 -17.49 3.45
CA GLY A 418 -20.08 -17.63 4.06
C GLY A 418 -20.47 -19.09 4.25
N TRP A 419 -20.26 -19.93 3.22
CA TRP A 419 -20.46 -21.37 3.30
C TRP A 419 -19.57 -22.01 4.36
N SER A 420 -18.27 -21.71 4.34
CA SER A 420 -17.34 -22.25 5.34
C SER A 420 -17.75 -21.87 6.76
N MET A 421 -18.24 -20.65 6.96
CA MET A 421 -18.64 -20.16 8.27
C MET A 421 -19.92 -20.82 8.77
N PHE A 422 -20.98 -20.91 7.94
CA PHE A 422 -22.33 -21.21 8.40
C PHE A 422 -22.89 -22.57 7.99
N CYS A 423 -22.32 -23.23 6.97
CA CYS A 423 -22.95 -24.39 6.33
C CYS A 423 -22.04 -25.63 6.30
N GLU A 424 -20.74 -25.41 6.09
CA GLU A 424 -19.74 -26.48 5.99
C GLU A 424 -19.71 -27.37 7.24
N GLY A 425 -19.62 -28.69 7.04
CA GLY A 425 -19.57 -29.68 8.12
C GLY A 425 -20.92 -29.97 8.79
N GLY A 426 -22.04 -29.59 8.17
CA GLY A 426 -23.39 -29.88 8.71
C GLY A 426 -23.80 -28.96 9.86
N LYS A 427 -23.28 -27.73 9.90
CA LYS A 427 -23.68 -26.70 10.85
C LYS A 427 -25.18 -26.41 10.71
N THR A 428 -25.89 -26.31 11.84
CA THR A 428 -27.33 -26.09 11.90
C THR A 428 -27.67 -24.64 12.25
N GLY A 429 -28.94 -24.25 12.07
CA GLY A 429 -29.44 -22.92 12.44
C GLY A 429 -29.33 -21.85 11.34
N HIS A 430 -28.80 -22.21 10.17
CA HIS A 430 -28.64 -21.33 9.01
C HIS A 430 -29.19 -21.96 7.71
N ASP A 431 -30.13 -22.90 7.80
CA ASP A 431 -30.57 -23.73 6.65
C ASP A 431 -31.06 -22.90 5.46
N ALA A 432 -31.84 -21.83 5.72
CA ALA A 432 -32.34 -20.94 4.68
C ALA A 432 -31.20 -20.16 3.99
N LEU A 433 -30.21 -19.68 4.75
CA LEU A 433 -29.03 -19.03 4.21
C LEU A 433 -28.20 -20.02 3.38
N CYS A 434 -27.99 -21.23 3.89
CA CYS A 434 -27.26 -22.27 3.18
C CYS A 434 -27.97 -22.71 1.89
N ALA A 435 -29.30 -22.73 1.88
CA ALA A 435 -30.08 -22.95 0.66
C ALA A 435 -29.88 -21.81 -0.35
N ARG A 436 -29.96 -20.54 0.08
CA ARG A 436 -29.68 -19.36 -0.77
C ARG A 436 -28.27 -19.41 -1.38
N ILE A 437 -27.24 -19.69 -0.58
CA ILE A 437 -25.85 -19.81 -1.08
C ILE A 437 -25.75 -20.88 -2.17
N ARG A 438 -26.36 -22.06 -1.96
CA ARG A 438 -26.35 -23.13 -2.97
C ARG A 438 -27.08 -22.71 -4.25
N THR A 439 -28.26 -22.12 -4.13
CA THR A 439 -29.03 -21.63 -5.28
C THR A 439 -28.24 -20.59 -6.08
N ASN A 440 -27.69 -19.56 -5.43
CA ASN A 440 -26.93 -18.52 -6.12
C ASN A 440 -25.62 -19.07 -6.71
N THR A 441 -24.97 -20.01 -6.03
CA THR A 441 -23.76 -20.67 -6.56
C THR A 441 -24.09 -21.54 -7.78
N LYS A 442 -25.26 -22.20 -7.80
CA LYS A 442 -25.74 -22.93 -8.97
C LYS A 442 -25.96 -21.99 -10.15
N HIS A 443 -26.61 -20.84 -9.92
CA HIS A 443 -26.83 -19.85 -10.97
C HIS A 443 -25.52 -19.24 -11.50
N LEU A 444 -24.52 -19.01 -10.65
CA LEU A 444 -23.17 -18.67 -11.12
C LEU A 444 -22.57 -19.77 -12.00
N ALA A 445 -22.82 -21.03 -11.66
CA ALA A 445 -22.31 -22.17 -12.39
C ALA A 445 -23.08 -22.44 -13.69
N ASP A 446 -24.36 -22.11 -13.80
CA ASP A 446 -25.22 -22.48 -14.94
C ASP A 446 -25.53 -21.31 -15.87
N ASP A 447 -25.92 -20.17 -15.30
CA ASP A 447 -26.66 -19.13 -16.00
C ASP A 447 -25.83 -17.88 -16.27
N VAL A 448 -25.01 -17.46 -15.31
CA VAL A 448 -24.27 -16.19 -15.40
C VAL A 448 -23.32 -16.18 -16.61
N VAL A 449 -23.31 -15.07 -17.35
CA VAL A 449 -22.33 -14.85 -18.43
C VAL A 449 -21.01 -14.39 -17.82
N LEU A 450 -20.13 -15.34 -17.53
CA LEU A 450 -18.93 -15.16 -16.69
C LEU A 450 -17.73 -14.41 -17.34
N GLY A 451 -17.97 -13.56 -18.35
CA GLY A 451 -16.92 -12.74 -18.95
C GLY A 451 -17.45 -11.64 -19.86
N GLY A 452 -16.71 -10.52 -19.93
CA GLY A 452 -16.93 -9.49 -20.95
C GLY A 452 -16.77 -10.09 -22.36
N SER A 453 -17.31 -9.41 -23.36
CA SER A 453 -17.56 -9.94 -24.72
C SER A 453 -16.36 -10.57 -25.47
N ASN A 454 -15.12 -10.44 -24.99
CA ASN A 454 -13.91 -10.70 -25.80
C ASN A 454 -12.82 -11.62 -25.19
N ALA A 455 -13.00 -12.29 -24.04
CA ALA A 455 -11.93 -13.15 -23.49
C ALA A 455 -12.41 -14.53 -23.05
N LEU A 456 -12.35 -15.50 -23.98
CA LEU A 456 -12.62 -16.93 -23.75
C LEU A 456 -11.89 -17.49 -22.50
N ALA A 457 -10.66 -17.03 -22.25
CA ALA A 457 -9.88 -17.45 -21.08
C ALA A 457 -10.50 -17.00 -19.74
N SER A 458 -11.01 -15.77 -19.65
CA SER A 458 -11.65 -15.28 -18.42
C SER A 458 -12.94 -16.03 -18.10
N GLN A 459 -13.72 -16.35 -19.13
CA GLN A 459 -14.95 -17.14 -19.01
C GLN A 459 -14.65 -18.55 -18.49
N GLN A 460 -13.60 -19.21 -19.02
CA GLN A 460 -13.20 -20.54 -18.57
C GLN A 460 -12.73 -20.55 -17.11
N THR A 461 -11.91 -19.59 -16.69
CA THR A 461 -11.44 -19.49 -15.29
C THR A 461 -12.58 -19.25 -14.31
N ASN A 462 -13.51 -18.34 -14.63
CA ASN A 462 -14.65 -18.09 -13.76
C ASN A 462 -15.64 -19.26 -13.73
N LYS A 463 -15.89 -19.90 -14.89
CA LYS A 463 -16.74 -21.11 -14.96
C LYS A 463 -16.16 -22.26 -14.16
N HIS A 464 -14.84 -22.44 -14.21
CA HIS A 464 -14.15 -23.42 -13.39
C HIS A 464 -14.40 -23.19 -11.89
N ILE A 465 -14.21 -21.96 -11.40
CA ILE A 465 -14.44 -21.63 -9.98
C ILE A 465 -15.90 -21.86 -9.60
N ALA A 466 -16.86 -21.43 -10.42
CA ALA A 466 -18.27 -21.60 -10.13
C ALA A 466 -18.65 -23.09 -10.02
N ASN A 467 -18.23 -23.92 -10.98
CA ASN A 467 -18.46 -25.36 -10.98
C ASN A 467 -17.80 -26.04 -9.78
N TRP A 468 -16.54 -25.70 -9.50
CA TRP A 468 -15.78 -26.26 -8.37
C TRP A 468 -16.41 -25.89 -7.03
N MET A 469 -16.78 -24.62 -6.87
CA MET A 469 -17.44 -24.13 -5.66
C MET A 469 -18.79 -24.82 -5.43
N TYR A 470 -19.62 -24.96 -6.47
CA TYR A 470 -20.89 -25.69 -6.34
C TYR A 470 -20.68 -27.16 -5.98
N ALA A 471 -19.69 -27.82 -6.59
CA ALA A 471 -19.32 -29.19 -6.27
C ALA A 471 -18.86 -29.35 -4.81
N VAL A 472 -18.05 -28.42 -4.31
CA VAL A 472 -17.62 -28.37 -2.90
C VAL A 472 -18.80 -28.20 -1.94
N MET A 473 -19.78 -27.36 -2.29
CA MET A 473 -20.92 -27.07 -1.41
C MET A 473 -21.98 -28.19 -1.40
N THR A 474 -22.09 -28.98 -2.47
CA THR A 474 -23.19 -29.94 -2.64
C THR A 474 -22.75 -31.40 -2.71
N GLY A 475 -21.48 -31.66 -3.01
CA GLY A 475 -21.00 -32.99 -3.36
C GLY A 475 -21.46 -33.47 -4.74
N ASP A 476 -22.04 -32.59 -5.57
CA ASP A 476 -22.55 -32.96 -6.89
C ASP A 476 -21.39 -33.38 -7.84
N LEU A 477 -21.41 -34.66 -8.22
CA LEU A 477 -20.38 -35.28 -9.05
C LEU A 477 -20.39 -34.75 -10.49
N SER A 478 -21.51 -34.23 -10.99
CA SER A 478 -21.58 -33.64 -12.34
C SER A 478 -20.76 -32.35 -12.39
N TYR A 479 -20.97 -31.45 -11.43
CA TYR A 479 -20.19 -30.21 -11.35
C TYR A 479 -18.73 -30.45 -11.00
N LYS A 480 -18.44 -31.48 -10.19
CA LYS A 480 -17.07 -31.94 -9.98
C LYS A 480 -16.44 -32.34 -11.32
N ALA A 481 -17.09 -33.18 -12.11
CA ALA A 481 -16.56 -33.62 -13.41
C ALA A 481 -16.36 -32.46 -14.39
N GLN A 482 -17.29 -31.48 -14.41
CA GLN A 482 -17.11 -30.26 -15.20
C GLN A 482 -15.91 -29.44 -14.74
N ALA A 483 -15.75 -29.26 -13.41
CA ALA A 483 -14.61 -28.56 -12.83
C ALA A 483 -13.29 -29.28 -13.15
N GLU A 484 -13.24 -30.61 -13.07
CA GLU A 484 -12.09 -31.45 -13.45
C GLU A 484 -11.76 -31.30 -14.95
N GLY A 485 -12.77 -31.26 -15.81
CA GLY A 485 -12.59 -31.04 -17.25
C GLY A 485 -11.94 -29.70 -17.56
N THR A 486 -12.40 -28.62 -16.92
CA THR A 486 -11.76 -27.30 -17.07
C THR A 486 -10.40 -27.24 -16.38
N TRP A 487 -10.24 -27.88 -15.22
CA TRP A 487 -8.97 -27.97 -14.49
C TRP A 487 -7.85 -28.58 -15.33
N ALA A 488 -8.16 -29.65 -16.07
CA ALA A 488 -7.19 -30.32 -16.94
C ALA A 488 -6.56 -29.39 -17.98
N LEU A 489 -7.31 -28.38 -18.44
CA LEU A 489 -6.82 -27.35 -19.36
C LEU A 489 -6.13 -26.20 -18.61
N LEU A 490 -6.75 -25.69 -17.55
CA LEU A 490 -6.24 -24.53 -16.81
C LEU A 490 -4.86 -24.78 -16.22
N LYS A 491 -4.63 -25.96 -15.64
CA LYS A 491 -3.35 -26.30 -15.00
C LYS A 491 -2.15 -26.26 -15.94
N LEU A 492 -2.36 -26.43 -17.25
CA LEU A 492 -1.33 -26.32 -18.28
C LEU A 492 -0.95 -24.85 -18.56
N SER A 493 -1.93 -23.94 -18.44
CA SER A 493 -1.75 -22.50 -18.69
C SER A 493 -1.32 -21.72 -17.45
N LEU A 494 -1.68 -22.21 -16.25
CA LEU A 494 -1.51 -21.47 -15.00
C LEU A 494 -0.06 -20.97 -14.78
N PRO A 495 1.00 -21.77 -15.01
CA PRO A 495 2.38 -21.30 -14.86
C PRO A 495 2.74 -20.09 -15.72
N ALA A 496 2.07 -19.89 -16.86
CA ALA A 496 2.27 -18.75 -17.77
C ALA A 496 1.43 -17.52 -17.40
N THR A 497 0.55 -17.63 -16.41
CA THR A 497 -0.39 -16.58 -15.96
C THR A 497 -0.03 -16.02 -14.58
N ALA A 498 1.19 -16.25 -14.11
CA ALA A 498 1.71 -15.57 -12.94
C ALA A 498 1.64 -14.05 -13.12
N VAL A 499 1.48 -13.30 -12.03
CA VAL A 499 1.38 -11.83 -12.13
C VAL A 499 2.58 -11.27 -12.86
N PHE A 500 2.32 -10.42 -13.85
CA PHE A 500 3.35 -9.81 -14.68
C PHE A 500 3.92 -8.56 -14.01
N TYR A 501 5.25 -8.48 -13.99
CA TYR A 501 5.98 -7.25 -13.71
C TYR A 501 7.20 -7.16 -14.62
N SER A 502 7.36 -6.04 -15.30
CA SER A 502 8.55 -5.77 -16.11
C SER A 502 8.90 -4.29 -16.09
N GLN A 503 10.03 -3.96 -15.48
CA GLN A 503 10.61 -2.60 -15.50
C GLN A 503 9.60 -1.51 -15.09
N GLY A 504 8.84 -1.71 -14.01
CA GLY A 504 7.82 -0.76 -13.56
C GLY A 504 6.48 -0.83 -14.30
N ILE A 505 6.33 -1.73 -15.28
CA ILE A 505 5.07 -1.99 -15.97
C ILE A 505 4.38 -3.20 -15.33
N VAL A 506 3.13 -3.02 -14.89
CA VAL A 506 2.35 -4.05 -14.19
C VAL A 506 0.87 -3.64 -14.09
N ASP A 507 -0.01 -4.64 -14.14
CA ASP A 507 -1.44 -4.44 -13.88
C ASP A 507 -1.67 -4.37 -12.38
N TRP A 508 -1.65 -3.16 -11.80
CA TRP A 508 -1.85 -3.00 -10.37
C TRP A 508 -3.22 -3.53 -9.92
N SER A 509 -4.28 -3.24 -10.69
CA SER A 509 -5.63 -3.77 -10.47
C SER A 509 -5.68 -5.30 -10.55
N GLY A 510 -5.12 -5.85 -11.62
CA GLY A 510 -5.04 -7.29 -11.84
C GLY A 510 -4.25 -8.01 -10.75
N THR A 511 -3.22 -7.37 -10.19
CA THR A 511 -2.39 -7.94 -9.12
C THR A 511 -3.19 -8.25 -7.86
N HIS A 512 -4.09 -7.35 -7.43
CA HIS A 512 -4.98 -7.60 -6.30
C HIS A 512 -6.07 -8.62 -6.65
N LEU A 513 -6.64 -8.51 -7.85
CA LEU A 513 -7.68 -9.43 -8.29
C LEU A 513 -7.17 -10.87 -8.36
N THR A 514 -5.95 -11.08 -8.83
CA THR A 514 -5.28 -12.38 -8.83
C THR A 514 -5.02 -12.85 -7.40
N PHE A 515 -4.61 -11.98 -6.47
CA PHE A 515 -4.50 -12.35 -5.04
C PHE A 515 -5.84 -12.88 -4.48
N VAL A 516 -6.96 -12.22 -4.76
CA VAL A 516 -8.29 -12.70 -4.35
C VAL A 516 -8.63 -14.02 -5.04
N GLY A 517 -8.38 -14.12 -6.34
CA GLY A 517 -8.59 -15.34 -7.13
C GLY A 517 -7.81 -16.55 -6.61
N ASP A 518 -6.52 -16.39 -6.33
CA ASP A 518 -5.65 -17.45 -5.84
C ASP A 518 -6.02 -17.86 -4.41
N THR A 519 -6.46 -16.91 -3.59
CA THR A 519 -7.02 -17.22 -2.27
C THR A 519 -8.26 -18.09 -2.38
N ILE A 520 -9.21 -17.76 -3.26
CA ILE A 520 -10.40 -18.58 -3.53
C ILE A 520 -9.99 -19.98 -4.01
N ASN A 521 -9.10 -20.06 -5.00
CA ASN A 521 -8.66 -21.33 -5.59
C ASN A 521 -7.96 -22.24 -4.58
N MET A 522 -7.10 -21.68 -3.72
CA MET A 522 -6.44 -22.44 -2.66
C MET A 522 -7.45 -22.97 -1.63
N LEU A 523 -8.41 -22.14 -1.20
CA LEU A 523 -9.46 -22.55 -0.29
C LEU A 523 -10.37 -23.66 -0.90
N LEU A 524 -10.60 -23.64 -2.21
CA LEU A 524 -11.31 -24.72 -2.90
C LEU A 524 -10.44 -25.99 -3.02
N ALA A 525 -9.16 -25.85 -3.34
CA ALA A 525 -8.20 -26.96 -3.46
C ALA A 525 -8.02 -27.72 -2.15
N GLU A 526 -8.01 -27.02 -1.02
CA GLU A 526 -7.97 -27.64 0.32
C GLU A 526 -9.22 -28.49 0.62
N ARG A 527 -10.37 -28.16 0.02
CA ARG A 527 -11.64 -28.88 0.21
C ARG A 527 -11.83 -30.01 -0.80
N MET A 528 -11.40 -29.80 -2.04
CA MET A 528 -11.55 -30.74 -3.13
C MET A 528 -10.36 -30.61 -4.09
N ASN A 529 -9.32 -31.42 -3.89
CA ASN A 529 -8.10 -31.40 -4.68
C ASN A 529 -8.32 -32.03 -6.08
N LEU A 530 -8.83 -31.24 -7.02
CA LEU A 530 -9.13 -31.69 -8.39
C LEU A 530 -7.88 -32.27 -9.05
N GLY A 531 -8.03 -33.42 -9.72
CA GLY A 531 -6.92 -34.14 -10.36
C GLY A 531 -5.83 -34.65 -9.41
N GLY A 532 -5.97 -34.44 -8.09
CA GLY A 532 -4.93 -34.74 -7.10
C GLY A 532 -3.75 -33.75 -7.09
N ASP A 533 -3.76 -32.73 -7.96
CA ASP A 533 -2.65 -31.79 -8.17
C ASP A 533 -3.03 -30.31 -8.04
N ALA A 534 -4.31 -29.97 -7.86
CA ALA A 534 -4.77 -28.59 -7.72
C ALA A 534 -4.01 -27.80 -6.64
N THR A 535 -3.85 -28.38 -5.45
CA THR A 535 -3.13 -27.70 -4.36
C THR A 535 -1.67 -27.40 -4.70
N SER A 536 -0.96 -28.34 -5.35
CA SER A 536 0.46 -28.13 -5.70
C SER A 536 0.63 -27.16 -6.86
N VAL A 537 -0.27 -27.19 -7.84
CA VAL A 537 -0.25 -26.28 -9.00
C VAL A 537 -0.54 -24.84 -8.58
N TYR A 538 -1.56 -24.60 -7.75
CA TYR A 538 -1.83 -23.24 -7.25
C TYR A 538 -0.73 -22.73 -6.32
N ARG A 539 -0.11 -23.59 -5.50
CA ARG A 539 1.10 -23.23 -4.74
C ARG A 539 2.22 -22.75 -5.65
N ALA A 540 2.50 -23.48 -6.73
CA ALA A 540 3.53 -23.10 -7.68
C ALA A 540 3.20 -21.78 -8.40
N HIS A 541 1.93 -21.52 -8.69
CA HIS A 541 1.50 -20.25 -9.29
C HIS A 541 1.62 -19.06 -8.31
N ILE A 542 1.24 -19.24 -7.04
CA ILE A 542 1.47 -18.24 -5.98
C ILE A 542 2.97 -17.96 -5.84
N ASP A 543 3.81 -18.99 -5.86
CA ASP A 543 5.26 -18.85 -5.79
C ASP A 543 5.81 -18.06 -7.00
N ALA A 544 5.32 -18.34 -8.20
CA ALA A 544 5.73 -17.64 -9.42
C ALA A 544 5.28 -16.17 -9.42
N SER A 545 4.03 -15.90 -9.02
CA SER A 545 3.49 -14.54 -8.91
C SER A 545 4.23 -13.73 -7.84
N HIS A 546 4.50 -14.33 -6.68
CA HIS A 546 5.32 -13.71 -5.64
C HIS A 546 6.74 -13.42 -6.13
N LYS A 547 7.40 -14.37 -6.82
CA LYS A 547 8.75 -14.15 -7.37
C LYS A 547 8.80 -12.95 -8.32
N ASN A 548 7.77 -12.74 -9.15
CA ASN A 548 7.71 -11.59 -10.04
C ASN A 548 7.54 -10.26 -9.30
N LEU A 549 6.97 -10.29 -8.09
CA LEU A 549 6.63 -9.12 -7.29
C LEU A 549 7.48 -8.97 -6.02
N GLU A 550 8.42 -9.87 -5.75
CA GLU A 550 9.12 -9.97 -4.46
C GLU A 550 9.90 -8.69 -4.10
N LYS A 551 10.21 -7.87 -5.11
CA LYS A 551 10.90 -6.59 -4.96
C LYS A 551 9.97 -5.38 -4.90
N GLN A 552 8.66 -5.54 -5.13
CA GLN A 552 7.70 -4.44 -5.22
C GLN A 552 7.00 -4.12 -3.89
N ARG A 553 7.42 -4.75 -2.78
CA ARG A 553 6.89 -4.55 -1.43
C ARG A 553 5.36 -4.62 -1.34
N PHE A 554 4.74 -5.58 -2.03
CA PHE A 554 3.29 -5.79 -1.96
C PHE A 554 2.92 -6.73 -0.82
N PRO A 555 2.29 -6.24 0.27
CA PRO A 555 1.99 -7.09 1.40
C PRO A 555 0.99 -8.19 1.05
N THR A 556 0.09 -7.95 0.10
CA THR A 556 -0.82 -8.98 -0.44
C THR A 556 -0.06 -10.24 -0.87
N TRP A 557 0.98 -10.08 -1.69
CA TRP A 557 1.75 -11.22 -2.22
C TRP A 557 2.75 -11.80 -1.23
N HIS A 558 3.38 -10.97 -0.40
CA HIS A 558 4.22 -11.47 0.68
C HIS A 558 3.41 -12.32 1.67
N LEU A 559 2.24 -11.85 2.09
CA LEU A 559 1.41 -12.56 3.06
C LEU A 559 0.71 -13.77 2.43
N LEU A 560 0.26 -13.69 1.17
CA LEU A 560 -0.31 -14.84 0.47
C LEU A 560 0.71 -15.96 0.29
N LYS A 561 1.93 -15.62 -0.17
CA LYS A 561 3.03 -16.59 -0.28
C LYS A 561 3.33 -17.24 1.08
N ALA A 562 3.27 -16.48 2.16
CA ALA A 562 3.64 -16.95 3.50
C ALA A 562 2.54 -17.84 4.09
N ALA A 563 1.27 -17.58 3.75
CA ALA A 563 0.13 -18.35 4.19
C ALA A 563 -0.10 -19.62 3.37
N MET A 564 0.06 -19.54 2.03
CA MET A 564 -0.47 -20.54 1.11
C MET A 564 0.55 -21.08 0.11
N GLY A 565 1.72 -20.46 -0.06
CA GLY A 565 2.75 -20.90 -1.03
C GLY A 565 3.60 -22.09 -0.54
N THR A 566 4.60 -22.48 -1.33
CA THR A 566 5.55 -23.53 -0.91
C THR A 566 6.39 -23.05 0.29
N GLY A 567 6.46 -23.86 1.34
CA GLY A 567 7.16 -23.49 2.58
C GLY A 567 6.42 -22.44 3.41
N ALA A 568 5.10 -22.33 3.26
CA ALA A 568 4.25 -21.46 4.06
C ALA A 568 4.49 -21.65 5.57
N GLY A 569 4.52 -20.52 6.30
CA GLY A 569 4.74 -20.49 7.73
C GLY A 569 5.28 -19.15 8.25
N PRO A 570 5.24 -18.96 9.58
CA PRO A 570 5.61 -17.70 10.25
C PRO A 570 7.12 -17.37 10.20
N SER A 571 7.96 -18.34 9.83
CA SER A 571 9.41 -18.14 9.64
C SER A 571 9.78 -17.61 8.26
N SER A 572 8.80 -17.30 7.42
CA SER A 572 9.05 -16.79 6.09
C SER A 572 9.85 -15.46 6.12
N PRO A 573 10.92 -15.33 5.30
CA PRO A 573 11.77 -14.15 5.31
C PRO A 573 11.09 -12.89 4.77
N PHE A 574 9.96 -13.05 4.07
CA PHE A 574 9.24 -11.95 3.42
C PHE A 574 8.07 -11.41 4.24
N ILE A 575 7.71 -12.06 5.37
CA ILE A 575 6.71 -11.53 6.31
C ILE A 575 7.11 -10.14 6.79
N LYS A 576 8.38 -9.95 7.16
CA LYS A 576 8.88 -8.68 7.67
C LYS A 576 8.63 -7.52 6.68
N ASP A 577 8.83 -7.74 5.39
CA ASP A 577 8.59 -6.70 4.39
C ASP A 577 7.09 -6.42 4.21
N GLY A 578 6.25 -7.46 4.14
CA GLY A 578 4.79 -7.32 4.13
C GLY A 578 4.26 -6.55 5.36
N VAL A 579 4.73 -6.91 6.56
CA VAL A 579 4.39 -6.23 7.82
C VAL A 579 4.88 -4.79 7.82
N SER A 580 6.09 -4.53 7.33
CA SER A 580 6.62 -3.16 7.23
C SER A 580 5.74 -2.27 6.35
N ARG A 581 5.18 -2.81 5.27
CA ARG A 581 4.27 -2.07 4.40
C ARG A 581 2.89 -1.86 5.03
N LEU A 582 2.37 -2.83 5.79
CA LEU A 582 1.16 -2.63 6.62
C LEU A 582 1.35 -1.52 7.67
N LEU A 583 2.56 -1.39 8.24
CA LEU A 583 2.89 -0.33 9.20
C LEU A 583 2.86 1.07 8.57
N GLU A 584 2.94 1.20 7.25
CA GLU A 584 2.85 2.48 6.57
C GLU A 584 1.41 2.96 6.37
N ALA A 585 0.39 2.08 6.49
CA ALA A 585 -1.01 2.48 6.42
C ALA A 585 -1.35 3.50 7.52
N GLN A 586 -2.08 4.56 7.17
CA GLN A 586 -2.24 5.71 8.05
C GLN A 586 -3.55 5.65 8.83
N TYR A 587 -3.53 5.99 10.12
CA TYR A 587 -4.76 6.32 10.83
C TYR A 587 -4.59 7.55 11.76
N PRO A 588 -5.46 8.57 11.68
CA PRO A 588 -6.53 8.75 10.70
C PRO A 588 -6.02 8.76 9.25
N LYS A 589 -6.87 8.37 8.31
CA LYS A 589 -6.55 8.44 6.88
C LYS A 589 -6.40 9.91 6.50
N VAL A 590 -5.30 10.26 5.84
CA VAL A 590 -5.06 11.65 5.42
C VAL A 590 -5.78 11.93 4.13
N SER A 591 -6.04 13.20 3.87
CA SER A 591 -6.80 13.66 2.71
C SER A 591 -6.09 14.77 1.94
N TYR A 592 -4.78 14.89 2.14
CA TYR A 592 -3.97 15.90 1.47
C TYR A 592 -3.70 15.48 0.03
N THR A 593 -3.66 16.47 -0.87
CA THR A 593 -3.17 16.28 -2.22
C THR A 593 -1.69 15.94 -2.14
N ILE A 594 -1.36 14.71 -2.52
CA ILE A 594 0.00 14.24 -2.66
C ILE A 594 0.47 14.60 -4.07
N ASP A 595 1.52 15.41 -4.16
CA ASP A 595 2.19 15.73 -5.42
C ASP A 595 3.68 15.91 -5.18
N ARG A 596 4.45 14.93 -5.62
CA ARG A 596 5.89 14.91 -5.46
C ARG A 596 6.65 15.66 -6.55
N ARG A 597 5.98 16.16 -7.60
CA ARG A 597 6.67 16.78 -8.75
C ARG A 597 7.48 18.02 -8.40
N LEU A 598 7.16 18.66 -7.27
CA LEU A 598 7.93 19.78 -6.74
C LEU A 598 9.18 19.33 -5.97
N SER A 599 9.27 18.06 -5.58
CA SER A 599 10.47 17.54 -4.92
C SER A 599 11.61 17.37 -5.93
N PRO A 600 12.83 17.84 -5.61
CA PRO A 600 13.98 17.63 -6.48
C PRO A 600 14.34 16.14 -6.63
N ASP A 601 13.96 15.28 -5.68
CA ASP A 601 14.23 13.83 -5.72
C ASP A 601 13.17 13.02 -6.50
N PHE A 602 12.12 13.67 -6.99
CA PHE A 602 11.08 13.02 -7.77
C PHE A 602 11.49 12.91 -9.25
N CYS A 603 11.22 11.76 -9.85
CA CYS A 603 11.33 11.56 -11.28
C CYS A 603 10.11 10.78 -11.80
N MET A 604 9.64 11.14 -13.00
CA MET A 604 8.63 10.37 -13.72
C MET A 604 9.22 9.06 -14.24
N SER A 605 8.42 8.01 -14.29
CA SER A 605 8.79 6.78 -15.01
C SER A 605 8.96 7.08 -16.51
N PRO A 606 9.90 6.41 -17.21
CA PRO A 606 9.95 6.44 -18.66
C PRO A 606 8.82 5.66 -19.34
N TYR A 607 8.01 4.91 -18.60
CA TYR A 607 6.96 4.04 -19.15
C TYR A 607 5.60 4.33 -18.49
N PRO A 608 4.50 4.26 -19.25
CA PRO A 608 3.15 4.33 -18.65
C PRO A 608 2.89 3.09 -17.78
N SER A 609 1.99 3.20 -16.80
CA SER A 609 1.70 2.10 -15.86
C SER A 609 1.02 0.89 -16.51
N VAL A 610 0.16 1.12 -17.51
CA VAL A 610 -0.68 0.08 -18.14
C VAL A 610 -0.65 0.18 -19.70
N PRO A 611 0.51 -0.04 -20.34
CA PRO A 611 0.73 0.25 -21.77
C PRO A 611 -0.12 -0.57 -22.76
N TRP A 612 -0.73 -1.67 -22.35
CA TRP A 612 -1.63 -2.41 -23.26
C TRP A 612 -2.99 -1.76 -23.44
N LYS A 613 -3.38 -0.82 -22.58
CA LYS A 613 -4.65 -0.09 -22.72
C LYS A 613 -4.60 1.01 -23.78
N GLY A 614 -3.40 1.46 -24.19
CA GLY A 614 -3.25 2.50 -25.23
C GLY A 614 -3.71 3.89 -24.81
N ASP A 615 -4.20 4.06 -23.59
CA ASP A 615 -4.98 5.23 -23.17
C ASP A 615 -4.13 6.38 -22.60
N TRP A 616 -2.83 6.19 -22.35
CA TRP A 616 -1.93 7.31 -22.02
C TRP A 616 -1.90 8.38 -23.12
N MET A 617 -2.26 8.00 -24.35
CA MET A 617 -2.38 8.91 -25.49
C MET A 617 -3.55 9.88 -25.36
N LYS A 618 -4.49 9.62 -24.44
CA LYS A 618 -5.63 10.50 -24.12
C LYS A 618 -5.38 11.38 -22.90
N TYR A 619 -4.13 11.48 -22.43
CA TYR A 619 -3.80 12.40 -21.34
C TYR A 619 -4.26 13.84 -21.68
N PRO A 620 -4.91 14.58 -20.74
CA PRO A 620 -5.08 14.26 -19.32
C PRO A 620 -6.35 13.49 -18.95
N GLU A 621 -7.21 13.13 -19.91
CA GLU A 621 -8.49 12.44 -19.67
C GLU A 621 -8.28 11.07 -19.04
N GLU A 622 -7.28 10.34 -19.53
CA GLU A 622 -6.84 9.05 -18.97
C GLU A 622 -5.38 9.17 -18.50
N ASN A 623 -5.19 9.32 -17.18
CA ASN A 623 -3.86 9.47 -16.60
C ASN A 623 -3.20 8.11 -16.33
N ARG A 624 -2.23 7.74 -17.16
CA ARG A 624 -1.35 6.56 -16.97
C ARG A 624 0.08 6.91 -16.58
N THR A 625 0.31 8.15 -16.14
CA THR A 625 1.62 8.56 -15.67
C THR A 625 1.90 7.97 -14.29
N GLN A 626 3.15 7.57 -14.04
CA GLN A 626 3.56 6.97 -12.78
C GLN A 626 4.95 7.46 -12.36
N ALA A 627 5.22 7.45 -11.07
CA ALA A 627 6.53 7.78 -10.55
C ALA A 627 7.56 6.71 -10.94
N LEU A 628 8.83 7.12 -11.09
CA LEU A 628 9.94 6.17 -11.24
C LEU A 628 10.11 5.33 -9.97
N ASN A 629 9.81 5.92 -8.81
CA ASN A 629 9.89 5.24 -7.52
C ASN A 629 8.51 5.03 -6.90
N LEU A 630 8.29 3.86 -6.33
CA LEU A 630 7.18 3.55 -5.44
C LEU A 630 7.50 4.12 -4.05
N TYR A 631 6.64 5.00 -3.52
CA TYR A 631 6.88 5.68 -2.25
C TYR A 631 6.16 4.99 -1.07
N PRO A 632 6.53 5.30 0.20
CA PRO A 632 5.79 4.83 1.37
C PRO A 632 4.29 5.15 1.28
N LEU A 633 3.41 4.33 1.87
CA LEU A 633 1.95 4.57 1.75
C LEU A 633 1.50 5.94 2.26
N PHE A 634 2.25 6.51 3.18
CA PHE A 634 2.01 7.85 3.71
C PHE A 634 2.53 8.98 2.82
N GLU A 635 3.26 8.65 1.77
CA GLU A 635 3.64 9.57 0.70
C GLU A 635 2.86 9.24 -0.58
N THR A 636 1.75 8.49 -0.44
CA THR A 636 0.77 8.20 -1.48
C THR A 636 -0.62 8.64 -1.00
N GLY A 637 -1.50 9.07 -1.92
CA GLY A 637 -2.85 9.49 -1.54
C GLY A 637 -3.68 8.35 -0.93
N PRO A 638 -4.72 8.65 -0.14
CA PRO A 638 -5.64 7.64 0.37
C PRO A 638 -6.39 6.98 -0.81
N GLY A 639 -6.32 5.65 -0.93
CA GLY A 639 -7.07 4.87 -1.92
C GLY A 639 -7.74 3.67 -1.26
N ILE A 640 -8.86 3.15 -1.78
CA ILE A 640 -9.32 1.77 -1.48
C ILE A 640 -8.29 0.70 -1.89
N ASN A 641 -7.29 1.15 -2.62
CA ASN A 641 -6.33 0.38 -3.37
C ASN A 641 -4.92 0.63 -2.82
N TYR A 642 -4.72 0.78 -1.50
CA TYR A 642 -3.41 1.13 -0.92
C TYR A 642 -2.28 0.25 -1.46
N TRP A 643 -2.60 -1.00 -1.80
CA TRP A 643 -1.67 -2.01 -2.29
C TRP A 643 -1.57 -2.08 -3.83
N MET A 644 -2.37 -1.32 -4.56
CA MET A 644 -2.31 -1.21 -6.03
C MET A 644 -1.84 0.19 -6.48
N THR A 645 -2.18 1.25 -5.74
CA THR A 645 -1.90 2.64 -6.15
C THR A 645 -0.48 3.10 -5.83
N GLY A 646 0.42 2.21 -5.41
CA GLY A 646 1.82 2.56 -5.10
C GLY A 646 2.55 3.29 -6.24
N GLY A 647 2.12 3.06 -7.50
CA GLY A 647 2.66 3.72 -8.69
C GLY A 647 1.93 4.99 -9.14
N GLU A 648 0.70 5.22 -8.68
CA GLU A 648 -0.10 6.39 -9.07
C GLU A 648 0.27 7.59 -8.18
N TYR A 649 0.93 8.61 -8.76
CA TYR A 649 1.37 9.78 -7.99
C TYR A 649 0.32 10.90 -7.90
N LEU A 650 -0.77 10.82 -8.68
CA LEU A 650 -1.91 11.75 -8.66
C LEU A 650 -3.17 10.99 -8.25
N ASN A 651 -3.25 10.55 -6.99
CA ASN A 651 -4.51 10.01 -6.49
C ASN A 651 -5.41 11.15 -5.94
N SER A 652 -6.71 11.00 -6.15
CA SER A 652 -7.74 12.04 -6.15
C SER A 652 -7.88 12.81 -4.83
N GLU A 653 -8.18 14.11 -4.96
CA GLU A 653 -8.48 14.99 -3.82
C GLU A 653 -9.82 14.61 -3.16
N GLY A 654 -9.92 14.85 -1.84
CA GLY A 654 -11.21 15.11 -1.19
C GLY A 654 -12.11 13.90 -0.92
N TYR A 655 -11.61 12.67 -1.06
CA TYR A 655 -12.37 11.47 -0.72
C TYR A 655 -11.62 10.57 0.25
N GLU A 656 -12.38 9.86 1.08
CA GLU A 656 -11.89 8.93 2.08
C GLU A 656 -12.44 7.54 1.81
N ASN A 657 -11.57 6.54 1.91
CA ASN A 657 -11.88 5.15 1.60
C ASN A 657 -12.09 4.35 2.88
N PRO A 658 -12.87 3.25 2.86
CA PRO A 658 -13.15 2.42 4.04
C PRO A 658 -11.89 1.83 4.68
N GLY A 659 -10.92 1.39 3.89
CA GLY A 659 -9.73 0.67 4.38
C GLY A 659 -9.99 -0.80 4.70
N GLY A 660 -11.00 -1.41 4.06
CA GLY A 660 -11.30 -2.83 4.21
C GLY A 660 -10.19 -3.76 3.73
N ASP A 661 -9.33 -3.29 2.83
CA ASP A 661 -8.13 -3.96 2.35
C ASP A 661 -7.04 -4.10 3.43
N PHE A 662 -6.81 -3.04 4.22
CA PHE A 662 -5.95 -3.10 5.40
C PHE A 662 -6.47 -4.12 6.42
N LEU A 663 -7.76 -4.06 6.75
CA LEU A 663 -8.39 -5.02 7.68
C LEU A 663 -8.31 -6.45 7.17
N HIS A 664 -8.54 -6.66 5.87
CA HIS A 664 -8.45 -7.98 5.26
C HIS A 664 -7.06 -8.57 5.44
N LEU A 665 -6.01 -7.84 5.07
CA LEU A 665 -4.63 -8.33 5.22
C LEU A 665 -4.21 -8.50 6.68
N TYR A 666 -4.62 -7.60 7.57
CA TYR A 666 -4.34 -7.72 9.00
C TYR A 666 -4.92 -9.02 9.57
N TRP A 667 -6.23 -9.24 9.39
CA TRP A 667 -6.90 -10.42 9.93
C TRP A 667 -6.49 -11.71 9.21
N PHE A 668 -6.22 -11.65 7.91
CA PHE A 668 -5.64 -12.76 7.15
C PHE A 668 -4.29 -13.17 7.75
N ALA A 669 -3.37 -12.22 7.96
CA ALA A 669 -2.07 -12.49 8.55
C ALA A 669 -2.18 -13.06 9.97
N ARG A 670 -3.10 -12.52 10.79
CA ARG A 670 -3.41 -13.06 12.13
C ARG A 670 -3.93 -14.50 12.08
N HIS A 671 -4.84 -14.80 11.15
CA HIS A 671 -5.43 -16.13 11.00
C HIS A 671 -4.39 -17.20 10.66
N TYR A 672 -3.46 -16.88 9.75
CA TYR A 672 -2.37 -17.78 9.36
C TYR A 672 -1.15 -17.71 10.29
N GLY A 673 -1.25 -17.01 11.43
CA GLY A 673 -0.17 -16.90 12.42
C GLY A 673 1.07 -16.16 11.92
N LEU A 674 0.94 -15.35 10.86
CA LEU A 674 2.04 -14.60 10.26
C LEU A 674 2.42 -13.36 11.07
N ILE A 675 1.49 -12.82 11.86
CA ILE A 675 1.71 -11.73 12.80
C ILE A 675 1.11 -12.05 14.17
N GLY A 676 1.73 -11.49 15.21
CA GLY A 676 1.34 -11.71 16.60
C GLY A 676 0.14 -10.86 17.07
N PRO A 677 -0.39 -11.10 18.28
CA PRO A 677 -1.49 -10.31 18.83
C PRO A 677 -1.18 -8.84 19.11
N SER A 678 0.09 -8.53 19.41
CA SER A 678 0.57 -7.19 19.74
C SER A 678 1.10 -6.41 18.54
N GLU A 679 1.25 -7.09 17.41
CA GLU A 679 1.56 -6.47 16.13
C GLU A 679 0.29 -5.87 15.57
#